data_AF-A0A1E5GCA8-F1
#
_entry.id   AF-A0A1E5GCA8-F1
#
_cell.length_a   1.000
_cell.length_b   1.000
_cell.length_c   1.000
_cell.angle_alpha   90.00
_cell.angle_beta   90.00
_cell.angle_gamma   90.00
#
_symmetry.space_group_name_H-M   'P 1'
#
loop_
_entity.id
_entity.type
_entity.pdbx_description
1 polymer ?
#
loop_
_entity_poly.entity_id
_entity_poly.type
_entity_poly.pdbx_seq_one_letter_code
_entity_poly.pdbx_strand_id
1 'polypeptide(L)'
;MKKKMLCMVSSLFLGGLFCFGGESEVHAAPVNPNMGKVTFEQPDGKTFEGERKGDEHLNYVVADKTSDIVVQGKDNFWYYAQKGKARTGIQTSGKKYLIDEKPADTLSEKEVATLKVPIPKQIKNASNADYKLNRDQNLLVILVEYNNQKFNKSAYSWGMREESSVEQWQQKVFGVGNENKSVKEYYTEATQDRINLLPAQTSQFASAPGVIKVSLDEDHPNSDGTQKNPDTLYMERALKKAEEHIDLSAYDKNKDGKLETNELHVMFIVAGFEMTNSSATRNAVWAHKSFAGLSSKNGSYFDNGYFVVGEKMMVHYEKKYNDGMVLSTSIDVPLSIGAIAHEFGHDLGLPDLYGPNTVDGGGGLGYHSVMSSGMWGGHDIWYSKKSADDSGALPAHFDAYSKMKLGFPVETVENEREVTAMDGSHDEFKVYKLPIYKENKRSEEEYYLIENRQIFGFDEGRRAYNGSEGISLYHVNENYPNNLNISNYGDQLVTLKEADESINGYPLLSKEKGDDYSSNSYFKKGSNNIFSVKTVPSSVTKEGGYPHFSVSVEDEKNEIMKIKFENTQPIKGTYGTSAWYFDKMTNILTFEDGVFPNTSNSMTIRDVIESQFNGEKIKKIVIAGDNVKLTTGNSLFANLNDLESIEGLEKLNTRGVTSMRMMFFGSKSIQTLNVSNFDTSNVVDMSSMFYGDSDLTTLNMSGWNTINVRDMQMMFYGLSKIQHLDVSNFDTGNVGNMSDMFTGLTNITNLDVTNLDTSNVVYMSRMFDSLPNLTSLDLSNFITGKVTHMHQMFYGATKLKELDLSSFDTRRTKNMADMFYNCQSLETLNLSNFVMRNTIIGGMFHGCSSLDTLVLGKGSLLHEKNWNVELESKTELPYSDAWMGPDNTIMHSSTSQFIGGYNGTKPGIYTRERIN
;
A
#
# COMPACT_ATOMS: atom_id res chain seq x y z
N MET A 1 -52.24 4.50 28.98
CA MET A 1 -53.11 3.49 28.32
C MET A 1 -52.19 2.51 27.58
N LYS A 2 -52.15 1.18 27.75
CA LYS A 2 -52.72 0.18 28.66
C LYS A 2 -51.65 -0.95 28.78
N LYS A 3 -51.40 -1.39 30.02
CA LYS A 3 -51.00 -2.71 30.61
C LYS A 3 -50.70 -3.92 29.67
N LYS A 4 -49.58 -4.65 29.85
CA LYS A 4 -49.26 -5.80 30.78
C LYS A 4 -49.84 -7.19 30.39
N MET A 5 -49.07 -8.24 30.72
CA MET A 5 -49.40 -9.71 30.87
C MET A 5 -49.43 -10.55 29.58
N LEU A 6 -49.14 -11.87 29.53
CA LEU A 6 -48.57 -12.94 30.38
C LEU A 6 -48.57 -14.25 29.51
N CYS A 7 -47.91 -15.31 29.97
CA CYS A 7 -48.08 -16.76 29.65
C CYS A 7 -47.13 -17.35 28.58
N MET A 8 -46.23 -18.30 28.88
CA MET A 8 -46.31 -19.68 29.44
C MET A 8 -46.35 -20.76 28.35
N VAL A 9 -45.25 -21.55 28.33
CA VAL A 9 -45.10 -22.99 28.07
C VAL A 9 -46.27 -23.73 27.40
N SER A 10 -45.98 -24.38 26.26
CA SER A 10 -46.62 -25.64 25.88
C SER A 10 -45.70 -26.49 25.01
N SER A 11 -45.24 -27.60 25.57
CA SER A 11 -44.59 -28.73 24.91
C SER A 11 -45.60 -29.64 24.22
N LEU A 12 -45.10 -30.40 23.23
CA LEU A 12 -45.64 -31.61 22.59
C LEU A 12 -46.78 -31.47 21.58
N PHE A 13 -46.45 -31.68 20.29
CA PHE A 13 -47.17 -32.62 19.43
C PHE A 13 -46.25 -33.25 18.37
N LEU A 14 -46.23 -34.59 18.36
CA LEU A 14 -45.71 -35.47 17.32
C LEU A 14 -46.34 -35.15 15.95
N GLY A 15 -45.56 -35.25 14.89
CA GLY A 15 -46.08 -35.33 13.52
C GLY A 15 -44.96 -35.23 12.49
N GLY A 16 -44.58 -36.36 11.90
CA GLY A 16 -43.57 -36.42 10.85
C GLY A 16 -43.89 -35.46 9.72
N LEU A 17 -42.90 -34.63 9.37
CA LEU A 17 -42.87 -33.92 8.10
C LEU A 17 -41.67 -34.43 7.32
N PHE A 18 -41.97 -35.06 6.20
CA PHE A 18 -41.05 -35.27 5.09
C PHE A 18 -40.22 -34.01 4.83
N CYS A 19 -38.89 -34.12 4.94
CA CYS A 19 -37.97 -33.11 4.44
C CYS A 19 -38.20 -32.95 2.93
N PHE A 20 -38.77 -31.81 2.54
CA PHE A 20 -38.68 -31.32 1.17
C PHE A 20 -37.23 -30.93 0.89
N GLY A 21 -36.72 -31.42 -0.24
CA GLY A 21 -35.33 -31.22 -0.67
C GLY A 21 -34.92 -29.76 -0.71
N GLY A 22 -33.94 -29.41 0.11
CA GLY A 22 -33.01 -28.32 -0.18
C GLY A 22 -31.96 -28.82 -1.17
N GLU A 23 -31.57 -27.98 -2.13
CA GLU A 23 -30.40 -28.25 -2.97
C GLU A 23 -29.18 -28.45 -2.05
N SER A 24 -28.63 -29.67 -2.02
CA SER A 24 -27.38 -29.99 -1.33
C SER A 24 -26.20 -29.39 -2.09
N GLU A 25 -25.28 -28.75 -1.37
CA GLU A 25 -24.11 -28.11 -1.94
C GLU A 25 -23.04 -29.15 -2.31
N VAL A 26 -22.28 -28.85 -3.36
CA VAL A 26 -21.15 -29.65 -3.86
C VAL A 26 -19.99 -28.69 -4.09
N HIS A 27 -18.82 -29.05 -3.57
CA HIS A 27 -17.53 -28.38 -3.78
C HIS A 27 -16.62 -29.32 -4.55
N ALA A 28 -15.75 -28.84 -5.44
CA ALA A 28 -14.96 -29.71 -6.29
C ALA A 28 -13.63 -29.10 -6.75
N ALA A 29 -12.73 -30.01 -7.13
CA ALA A 29 -11.42 -29.66 -7.66
C ALA A 29 -11.51 -28.97 -9.04
N PRO A 30 -10.81 -27.84 -9.27
CA PRO A 30 -10.65 -27.27 -10.59
C PRO A 30 -9.74 -28.11 -11.50
N VAL A 31 -9.97 -27.97 -12.80
CA VAL A 31 -9.15 -28.61 -13.84
C VAL A 31 -7.68 -28.23 -13.68
N ASN A 32 -6.78 -29.19 -13.91
CA ASN A 32 -5.35 -28.93 -13.94
C ASN A 32 -5.01 -27.85 -14.98
N PRO A 33 -4.56 -26.65 -14.57
CA PRO A 33 -4.29 -25.55 -15.50
C PRO A 33 -3.11 -25.85 -16.45
N ASN A 34 -2.28 -26.86 -16.16
CA ASN A 34 -1.19 -27.29 -17.04
C ASN A 34 -1.53 -28.49 -17.92
N MET A 35 -2.76 -28.97 -17.88
CA MET A 35 -3.20 -30.06 -18.74
C MET A 35 -2.97 -29.73 -20.22
N GLY A 36 -3.05 -28.43 -20.57
CA GLY A 36 -2.78 -27.95 -21.92
C GLY A 36 -3.75 -28.54 -22.95
N LYS A 37 -3.28 -28.62 -24.20
CA LYS A 37 -4.10 -29.07 -25.32
C LYS A 37 -4.19 -30.59 -25.35
N VAL A 38 -5.41 -31.08 -25.39
CA VAL A 38 -5.69 -32.52 -25.48
C VAL A 38 -6.69 -32.82 -26.60
N THR A 39 -6.63 -34.06 -27.09
CA THR A 39 -7.52 -34.52 -28.15
C THR A 39 -8.84 -35.01 -27.55
N PHE A 40 -9.94 -34.47 -28.07
CA PHE A 40 -11.32 -34.87 -27.82
C PHE A 40 -11.91 -35.53 -29.07
N GLU A 41 -12.85 -36.46 -28.87
CA GLU A 41 -13.50 -37.21 -29.93
C GLU A 41 -15.03 -37.10 -29.82
N GLN A 42 -15.68 -36.89 -30.97
CA GLN A 42 -17.13 -36.98 -31.14
C GLN A 42 -17.57 -38.44 -31.26
N PRO A 43 -18.80 -38.81 -30.85
CA PRO A 43 -19.33 -40.16 -31.05
C PRO A 43 -19.37 -40.65 -32.51
N ASP A 44 -19.25 -39.76 -33.50
CA ASP A 44 -19.16 -40.09 -34.92
C ASP A 44 -17.72 -40.28 -35.45
N GLY A 45 -16.71 -40.21 -34.56
CA GLY A 45 -15.30 -40.41 -34.85
C GLY A 45 -14.52 -39.15 -35.25
N LYS A 46 -15.16 -37.98 -35.34
CA LYS A 46 -14.43 -36.72 -35.57
C LYS A 46 -13.65 -36.31 -34.32
N THR A 47 -12.42 -35.85 -34.48
CA THR A 47 -11.58 -35.38 -33.36
C THR A 47 -11.29 -33.89 -33.45
N PHE A 48 -11.04 -33.26 -32.31
CA PHE A 48 -10.56 -31.90 -32.20
C PHE A 48 -9.60 -31.75 -31.01
N GLU A 49 -8.68 -30.80 -31.11
CA GLU A 49 -7.82 -30.42 -29.99
C GLU A 49 -8.45 -29.24 -29.25
N GLY A 50 -8.34 -29.25 -27.92
CA GLY A 50 -8.79 -28.15 -27.10
C GLY A 50 -8.25 -28.22 -25.68
N GLU A 51 -8.56 -27.20 -24.90
CA GLU A 51 -8.16 -27.07 -23.51
C GLU A 51 -9.39 -27.15 -22.63
N ARG A 52 -9.40 -28.11 -21.70
CA ARG A 52 -10.45 -28.19 -20.68
C ARG A 52 -10.22 -27.06 -19.67
N LYS A 53 -11.27 -26.30 -19.35
CA LYS A 53 -11.23 -25.22 -18.36
C LYS A 53 -12.39 -25.37 -17.39
N GLY A 54 -12.20 -24.83 -16.19
CA GLY A 54 -13.27 -24.64 -15.22
C GLY A 54 -13.26 -25.59 -14.03
N ASP A 55 -14.43 -25.65 -13.38
CA ASP A 55 -14.72 -26.32 -12.12
C ASP A 55 -16.11 -26.99 -12.17
N GLU A 56 -16.63 -27.47 -11.03
CA GLU A 56 -17.95 -28.09 -10.88
C GLU A 56 -19.13 -27.16 -11.14
N HIS A 57 -18.90 -25.85 -11.08
CA HIS A 57 -19.93 -24.86 -11.30
C HIS A 57 -19.95 -24.36 -12.75
N LEU A 58 -18.79 -24.40 -13.41
CA LEU A 58 -18.62 -23.92 -14.78
C LEU A 58 -17.42 -24.63 -15.43
N ASN A 59 -17.69 -25.66 -16.24
CA ASN A 59 -16.67 -26.31 -17.06
C ASN A 59 -17.03 -26.30 -18.54
N TYR A 60 -15.98 -26.24 -19.37
CA TYR A 60 -16.08 -26.17 -20.81
C TYR A 60 -14.75 -26.56 -21.45
N VAL A 61 -14.75 -26.73 -22.76
CA VAL A 61 -13.52 -26.90 -23.54
C VAL A 61 -13.40 -25.72 -24.50
N VAL A 62 -12.21 -25.14 -24.56
CA VAL A 62 -11.83 -24.16 -25.57
C VAL A 62 -11.17 -24.91 -26.72
N ALA A 63 -11.81 -24.93 -27.89
CA ALA A 63 -11.22 -25.57 -29.05
C ALA A 63 -10.01 -24.77 -29.57
N ASP A 64 -8.87 -25.42 -29.75
CA ASP A 64 -7.58 -24.76 -29.97
C ASP A 64 -7.56 -23.85 -31.21
N LYS A 65 -8.04 -24.37 -32.35
CA LYS A 65 -7.91 -23.67 -33.65
C LYS A 65 -8.93 -22.56 -33.86
N THR A 66 -10.05 -22.61 -33.15
CA THR A 66 -11.18 -21.70 -33.38
C THR A 66 -11.50 -20.82 -32.18
N SER A 67 -10.92 -21.14 -31.01
CA SER A 67 -11.29 -20.60 -29.71
C SER A 67 -12.79 -20.75 -29.41
N ASP A 68 -13.45 -21.72 -30.05
CA ASP A 68 -14.85 -22.00 -29.83
C ASP A 68 -15.05 -22.66 -28.46
N ILE A 69 -16.01 -22.17 -27.70
CA ILE A 69 -16.43 -22.82 -26.46
C ILE A 69 -17.35 -23.99 -26.81
N VAL A 70 -16.98 -25.18 -26.36
CA VAL A 70 -17.74 -26.40 -26.56
C VAL A 70 -18.00 -27.10 -25.24
N VAL A 71 -19.18 -27.72 -25.15
CA VAL A 71 -19.65 -28.46 -23.98
C VAL A 71 -20.23 -29.79 -24.42
N GLN A 72 -20.10 -30.81 -23.57
CA GLN A 72 -20.61 -32.14 -23.87
C GLN A 72 -22.08 -32.27 -23.47
N GLY A 73 -22.91 -32.83 -24.35
CA GLY A 73 -24.31 -33.15 -24.07
C GLY A 73 -24.47 -34.53 -23.42
N LYS A 74 -25.64 -34.79 -22.84
CA LYS A 74 -25.99 -36.08 -22.20
C LYS A 74 -25.95 -37.29 -23.13
N ASP A 75 -26.00 -37.06 -24.43
CA ASP A 75 -25.85 -38.07 -25.48
C ASP A 75 -24.38 -38.29 -25.90
N ASN A 76 -23.44 -37.72 -25.15
CA ASN A 76 -21.99 -37.74 -25.36
C ASN A 76 -21.48 -36.97 -26.58
N PHE A 77 -22.33 -36.25 -27.31
CA PHE A 77 -21.86 -35.36 -28.39
C PHE A 77 -21.30 -34.05 -27.82
N TRP A 78 -20.30 -33.49 -28.48
CA TRP A 78 -19.82 -32.13 -28.22
C TRP A 78 -20.66 -31.13 -29.00
N TYR A 79 -21.09 -30.07 -28.33
CA TYR A 79 -21.93 -29.01 -28.88
C TYR A 79 -21.24 -27.66 -28.77
N TYR A 80 -21.50 -26.76 -29.72
CA TYR A 80 -21.22 -25.34 -29.51
C TYR A 80 -21.95 -24.86 -28.26
N ALA A 81 -21.27 -24.08 -27.41
CA ALA A 81 -21.81 -23.55 -26.18
C ALA A 81 -22.64 -22.27 -26.40
N GLN A 82 -23.78 -22.15 -25.72
CA GLN A 82 -24.62 -20.95 -25.71
C GLN A 82 -24.91 -20.52 -24.26
N LYS A 83 -25.34 -19.26 -24.10
CA LYS A 83 -25.75 -18.72 -22.80
C LYS A 83 -27.02 -19.39 -22.29
N GLY A 84 -26.99 -19.89 -21.05
CA GLY A 84 -28.17 -20.48 -20.39
C GLY A 84 -29.28 -19.47 -20.08
N LYS A 85 -30.54 -19.94 -20.08
CA LYS A 85 -31.76 -19.11 -19.86
C LYS A 85 -31.81 -18.38 -18.51
N ALA A 86 -31.08 -18.84 -17.48
CA ALA A 86 -31.11 -18.29 -16.13
C ALA A 86 -29.95 -17.33 -15.79
N ARG A 87 -29.13 -16.90 -16.76
CA ARG A 87 -27.86 -16.15 -16.53
C ARG A 87 -26.82 -16.90 -15.67
N THR A 88 -27.03 -18.18 -15.38
CA THR A 88 -26.27 -18.91 -14.35
C THR A 88 -25.40 -20.06 -14.87
N GLY A 89 -25.11 -20.14 -16.18
CA GLY A 89 -24.24 -21.18 -16.73
C GLY A 89 -24.21 -21.28 -18.26
N ILE A 90 -23.39 -22.21 -18.77
CA ILE A 90 -23.29 -22.61 -20.17
C ILE A 90 -24.31 -23.72 -20.46
N GLN A 91 -24.93 -23.72 -21.65
CA GLN A 91 -25.76 -24.84 -22.13
C GLN A 91 -25.37 -25.25 -23.55
N THR A 92 -25.77 -26.45 -23.98
CA THR A 92 -25.59 -26.87 -25.37
C THR A 92 -26.46 -25.99 -26.29
N SER A 93 -25.91 -25.61 -27.44
CA SER A 93 -26.67 -24.93 -28.51
C SER A 93 -27.64 -25.85 -29.25
N GLY A 94 -27.55 -27.17 -29.01
CA GLY A 94 -28.16 -28.19 -29.84
C GLY A 94 -27.50 -28.38 -31.21
N LYS A 95 -26.44 -27.61 -31.55
CA LYS A 95 -25.61 -27.80 -32.75
C LYS A 95 -24.29 -28.48 -32.40
N LYS A 96 -24.05 -29.63 -33.01
CA LYS A 96 -22.89 -30.48 -32.75
C LYS A 96 -21.63 -29.89 -33.36
N TYR A 97 -20.58 -29.76 -32.55
CA TYR A 97 -19.29 -29.21 -32.95
C TYR A 97 -18.63 -30.04 -34.06
N LEU A 98 -18.12 -29.40 -35.13
CA LEU A 98 -17.58 -30.05 -36.34
C LEU A 98 -18.56 -30.93 -37.16
N ILE A 99 -19.85 -30.93 -36.81
CA ILE A 99 -20.89 -31.71 -37.49
C ILE A 99 -21.96 -30.79 -38.08
N ASP A 100 -22.45 -29.85 -37.28
CA ASP A 100 -23.43 -28.85 -37.68
C ASP A 100 -22.79 -27.47 -37.93
N GLU A 101 -23.50 -26.59 -38.64
CA GLU A 101 -23.08 -25.19 -38.83
C GLU A 101 -23.07 -24.42 -37.49
N LYS A 102 -22.01 -23.63 -37.27
CA LYS A 102 -21.79 -22.86 -36.04
C LYS A 102 -22.93 -21.85 -35.78
N PRO A 103 -23.59 -21.87 -34.62
CA PRO A 103 -24.53 -20.83 -34.21
C PRO A 103 -23.88 -19.46 -34.04
N ALA A 104 -24.57 -18.39 -34.47
CA ALA A 104 -24.10 -17.01 -34.31
C ALA A 104 -24.01 -16.54 -32.85
N ASP A 105 -24.75 -17.18 -31.94
CA ASP A 105 -24.82 -16.91 -30.50
C ASP A 105 -23.93 -17.86 -29.67
N THR A 106 -22.94 -18.49 -30.30
CA THR A 106 -21.91 -19.28 -29.62
C THR A 106 -21.12 -18.39 -28.65
N LEU A 107 -20.95 -18.82 -27.41
CA LEU A 107 -20.19 -18.09 -26.39
C LEU A 107 -18.71 -17.97 -26.73
N SER A 108 -18.12 -16.82 -26.39
CA SER A 108 -16.67 -16.60 -26.32
C SER A 108 -16.14 -16.74 -24.89
N GLU A 109 -14.84 -16.97 -24.72
CA GLU A 109 -14.20 -17.04 -23.39
C GLU A 109 -14.46 -15.78 -22.54
N LYS A 110 -14.42 -14.60 -23.16
CA LYS A 110 -14.72 -13.34 -22.48
C LYS A 110 -16.16 -13.29 -21.96
N GLU A 111 -17.11 -13.86 -22.68
CA GLU A 111 -18.51 -13.91 -22.24
C GLU A 111 -18.72 -14.95 -21.14
N VAL A 112 -18.03 -16.09 -21.22
CA VAL A 112 -17.98 -17.11 -20.16
C VAL A 112 -17.47 -16.48 -18.86
N ALA A 113 -16.43 -15.63 -18.96
CA ALA A 113 -15.86 -14.94 -17.82
C ALA A 113 -16.77 -13.89 -17.16
N THR A 114 -17.97 -13.64 -17.72
CA THR A 114 -18.96 -12.72 -17.14
C THR A 114 -20.22 -13.44 -16.63
N LEU A 115 -20.27 -14.77 -16.74
CA LEU A 115 -21.39 -15.56 -16.24
C LEU A 115 -21.41 -15.52 -14.71
N LYS A 116 -22.60 -15.47 -14.11
CA LYS A 116 -22.71 -15.56 -12.65
C LYS A 116 -22.84 -17.02 -12.27
N VAL A 117 -21.81 -17.61 -11.67
CA VAL A 117 -21.93 -18.92 -11.03
C VAL A 117 -22.86 -18.77 -9.81
N PRO A 118 -23.82 -19.68 -9.60
CA PRO A 118 -24.59 -19.72 -8.36
C PRO A 118 -23.62 -19.81 -7.18
N ILE A 119 -23.62 -18.78 -6.34
CA ILE A 119 -22.84 -18.78 -5.09
C ILE A 119 -23.51 -19.79 -4.16
N PRO A 120 -22.83 -20.87 -3.72
CA PRO A 120 -23.34 -21.73 -2.67
C PRO A 120 -23.65 -20.86 -1.45
N LYS A 121 -24.87 -20.95 -0.93
CA LYS A 121 -25.20 -20.32 0.35
C LYS A 121 -24.53 -21.18 1.39
N GLN A 122 -23.33 -20.78 1.83
CA GLN A 122 -22.70 -21.33 3.02
C GLN A 122 -23.78 -21.64 4.04
N ILE A 123 -23.85 -22.92 4.44
CA ILE A 123 -24.47 -23.25 5.71
C ILE A 123 -23.70 -22.40 6.71
N LYS A 124 -24.37 -21.38 7.26
CA LYS A 124 -23.96 -20.75 8.51
C LYS A 124 -24.03 -21.84 9.57
N ASN A 125 -23.07 -22.75 9.58
CA ASN A 125 -22.81 -23.55 10.76
C ASN A 125 -22.35 -22.53 11.80
N ALA A 126 -23.24 -22.40 12.78
CA ALA A 126 -23.26 -21.52 13.92
C ALA A 126 -21.97 -20.73 14.21
N SER A 127 -22.15 -19.43 14.35
CA SER A 127 -21.36 -18.55 15.22
C SER A 127 -20.43 -19.26 16.21
N ASN A 128 -19.11 -19.09 16.02
CA ASN A 128 -18.09 -18.86 17.05
C ASN A 128 -18.34 -19.39 18.48
N ALA A 129 -18.60 -20.70 18.61
CA ALA A 129 -18.45 -21.42 19.87
C ALA A 129 -18.15 -22.91 19.60
N ASP A 130 -16.90 -23.31 19.84
CA ASP A 130 -16.47 -24.68 20.17
C ASP A 130 -16.59 -25.83 19.14
N TYR A 131 -16.53 -25.60 17.83
CA TYR A 131 -16.20 -26.72 16.92
C TYR A 131 -14.69 -26.96 16.90
N LYS A 132 -14.22 -27.93 17.69
CA LYS A 132 -12.81 -28.35 17.71
C LYS A 132 -12.68 -29.68 16.96
N LEU A 133 -11.98 -29.65 15.83
CA LEU A 133 -11.59 -30.86 15.10
C LEU A 133 -10.74 -31.76 16.00
N ASN A 134 -11.08 -33.05 16.06
CA ASN A 134 -10.27 -34.05 16.72
C ASN A 134 -8.95 -34.22 15.97
N ARG A 135 -7.87 -34.56 16.68
CA ARG A 135 -6.61 -34.89 16.01
C ARG A 135 -6.76 -36.13 15.13
N ASP A 136 -7.30 -37.18 15.70
CA ASP A 136 -7.47 -38.45 15.00
C ASP A 136 -8.78 -38.44 14.19
N GLN A 137 -8.65 -38.61 12.88
CA GLN A 137 -9.73 -38.55 11.91
C GLN A 137 -9.85 -39.92 11.22
N ASN A 138 -10.93 -40.66 11.50
CA ASN A 138 -11.15 -41.97 10.88
C ASN A 138 -11.68 -41.79 9.46
N LEU A 139 -11.11 -42.50 8.50
CA LEU A 139 -11.53 -42.46 7.10
C LEU A 139 -11.84 -43.87 6.60
N LEU A 140 -13.04 -44.03 6.02
CA LEU A 140 -13.44 -45.19 5.25
C LEU A 140 -13.26 -44.92 3.76
N VAL A 141 -12.53 -45.80 3.07
CA VAL A 141 -12.30 -45.73 1.62
C VAL A 141 -13.08 -46.84 0.93
N ILE A 142 -13.95 -46.49 -0.02
CA ILE A 142 -14.76 -47.44 -0.78
C ILE A 142 -14.40 -47.36 -2.27
N LEU A 143 -13.76 -48.41 -2.78
CA LEU A 143 -13.48 -48.60 -4.20
C LEU A 143 -14.74 -49.13 -4.90
N VAL A 144 -15.24 -48.41 -5.91
CA VAL A 144 -16.50 -48.72 -6.60
C VAL A 144 -16.26 -49.13 -8.05
N GLU A 145 -16.64 -50.35 -8.39
CA GLU A 145 -16.64 -50.90 -9.76
C GLU A 145 -18.05 -51.02 -10.34
N TYR A 146 -18.15 -50.99 -11.66
CA TYR A 146 -19.38 -51.10 -12.44
C TYR A 146 -19.30 -52.28 -13.42
N ASN A 147 -20.41 -52.64 -14.07
CA ASN A 147 -20.43 -53.75 -15.05
C ASN A 147 -19.52 -53.46 -16.26
N ASN A 148 -19.53 -52.22 -16.75
CA ASN A 148 -18.81 -51.76 -17.93
C ASN A 148 -17.45 -51.07 -17.60
N GLN A 149 -17.09 -50.95 -16.32
CA GLN A 149 -15.84 -50.33 -15.88
C GLN A 149 -15.34 -50.97 -14.58
N LYS A 150 -14.15 -51.57 -14.63
CA LYS A 150 -13.46 -52.22 -13.48
C LYS A 150 -12.15 -51.48 -13.18
N PHE A 151 -11.61 -51.65 -11.97
CA PHE A 151 -10.24 -51.23 -11.68
C PHE A 151 -9.31 -52.08 -12.53
N ASN A 152 -8.58 -51.43 -13.45
CA ASN A 152 -7.76 -52.11 -14.44
C ASN A 152 -6.28 -51.96 -14.11
N LYS A 153 -5.45 -52.87 -14.64
CA LYS A 153 -3.99 -52.67 -14.69
C LYS A 153 -3.72 -51.57 -15.73
N SER A 154 -3.08 -50.47 -15.34
CA SER A 154 -2.57 -49.51 -16.33
C SER A 154 -1.50 -50.22 -17.18
N ALA A 155 -1.67 -50.20 -18.50
CA ALA A 155 -0.73 -50.79 -19.43
C ALA A 155 0.12 -49.69 -20.05
N TYR A 156 1.44 -49.80 -19.90
CA TYR A 156 2.42 -48.94 -20.54
C TYR A 156 3.22 -49.71 -21.60
N SER A 157 3.59 -49.01 -22.67
CA SER A 157 4.42 -49.51 -23.77
C SER A 157 5.92 -49.72 -23.43
N TRP A 158 6.37 -49.32 -22.23
CA TRP A 158 7.79 -49.36 -21.82
C TRP A 158 8.10 -50.15 -20.54
N GLY A 159 7.14 -50.93 -20.03
CA GLY A 159 7.42 -51.97 -19.02
C GLY A 159 7.34 -51.57 -17.53
N MET A 160 6.89 -50.36 -17.19
CA MET A 160 6.52 -50.01 -15.82
C MET A 160 5.00 -50.18 -15.65
N ARG A 161 4.58 -51.05 -14.74
CA ARG A 161 3.18 -51.28 -14.36
C ARG A 161 3.00 -50.73 -12.96
N GLU A 162 2.13 -49.75 -12.78
CA GLU A 162 1.49 -49.53 -11.48
C GLU A 162 0.13 -50.20 -11.55
N GLU A 163 -0.06 -51.28 -10.79
CA GLU A 163 -1.40 -51.84 -10.65
C GLU A 163 -2.31 -50.81 -9.93
N SER A 164 -3.62 -50.97 -10.02
CA SER A 164 -4.58 -50.23 -9.18
C SER A 164 -5.20 -51.26 -8.23
N SER A 165 -4.44 -51.62 -7.19
CA SER A 165 -4.80 -52.63 -6.20
C SER A 165 -5.34 -51.99 -4.93
N VAL A 166 -6.05 -52.79 -4.13
CA VAL A 166 -6.56 -52.38 -2.82
C VAL A 166 -5.41 -51.94 -1.89
N GLU A 167 -4.30 -52.68 -1.91
CA GLU A 167 -3.10 -52.36 -1.13
C GLU A 167 -2.44 -51.05 -1.56
N GLN A 168 -2.41 -50.76 -2.86
CA GLN A 168 -1.84 -49.50 -3.35
C GLN A 168 -2.69 -48.30 -2.95
N TRP A 169 -4.02 -48.42 -2.97
CA TRP A 169 -4.90 -47.38 -2.45
C TRP A 169 -4.78 -47.23 -0.94
N GLN A 170 -4.62 -48.32 -0.19
CA GLN A 170 -4.33 -48.23 1.23
C GLN A 170 -3.03 -47.48 1.48
N GLN A 171 -1.95 -47.80 0.74
CA GLN A 171 -0.66 -47.12 0.91
C GLN A 171 -0.72 -45.65 0.51
N LYS A 172 -1.45 -45.33 -0.57
CA LYS A 172 -1.62 -43.95 -1.03
C LYS A 172 -2.39 -43.08 -0.03
N VAL A 173 -3.39 -43.63 0.66
CA VAL A 173 -4.20 -42.87 1.63
C VAL A 173 -3.56 -42.89 3.03
N PHE A 174 -3.14 -44.06 3.51
CA PHE A 174 -2.74 -44.28 4.91
C PHE A 174 -1.27 -44.67 5.11
N GLY A 175 -0.48 -44.78 4.03
CA GLY A 175 0.93 -45.17 4.09
C GLY A 175 1.78 -44.20 4.93
N VAL A 176 2.89 -44.71 5.47
CA VAL A 176 3.84 -43.95 6.29
C VAL A 176 5.26 -44.29 5.83
N GLY A 177 6.15 -43.29 5.79
CA GLY A 177 7.54 -43.36 5.39
C GLY A 177 7.85 -42.46 4.20
N ASN A 178 9.01 -41.77 4.25
CA ASN A 178 9.44 -40.70 3.33
C ASN A 178 9.36 -41.01 1.81
N GLU A 179 9.18 -42.26 1.39
CA GLU A 179 9.04 -42.63 -0.03
C GLU A 179 7.58 -42.68 -0.51
N ASN A 180 6.59 -42.68 0.41
CA ASN A 180 5.20 -43.05 0.10
C ASN A 180 4.27 -41.89 -0.25
N LYS A 181 4.66 -40.62 -0.01
CA LYS A 181 3.91 -39.38 -0.35
C LYS A 181 2.40 -39.57 -0.21
N SER A 182 1.95 -40.01 0.98
CA SER A 182 0.53 -40.39 1.21
C SER A 182 -0.33 -39.21 1.66
N VAL A 183 -1.66 -39.35 1.57
CA VAL A 183 -2.61 -38.34 2.09
C VAL A 183 -2.43 -38.14 3.60
N LYS A 184 -2.20 -39.23 4.35
CA LYS A 184 -1.90 -39.19 5.78
C LYS A 184 -0.64 -38.37 6.08
N GLU A 185 0.44 -38.58 5.34
CA GLU A 185 1.68 -37.83 5.53
C GLU A 185 1.49 -36.35 5.21
N TYR A 186 0.78 -36.04 4.12
CA TYR A 186 0.45 -34.67 3.77
C TYR A 186 -0.28 -33.95 4.91
N TYR A 187 -1.36 -34.53 5.43
CA TYR A 187 -2.10 -33.91 6.53
C TYR A 187 -1.27 -33.83 7.81
N THR A 188 -0.44 -34.83 8.09
CA THR A 188 0.46 -34.78 9.26
C THR A 188 1.44 -33.61 9.13
N GLU A 189 2.04 -33.40 7.96
CA GLU A 189 3.01 -32.32 7.75
C GLU A 189 2.33 -30.95 7.62
N ALA A 190 1.39 -30.80 6.69
CA ALA A 190 0.72 -29.53 6.38
C ALA A 190 -0.11 -28.98 7.54
N THR A 191 -0.44 -29.83 8.53
CA THR A 191 -1.17 -29.43 9.74
C THR A 191 -0.33 -29.46 11.03
N GLN A 192 0.97 -29.77 10.95
CA GLN A 192 1.85 -29.95 12.12
C GLN A 192 1.27 -30.95 13.16
N ASP A 193 0.90 -32.14 12.68
CA ASP A 193 0.32 -33.25 13.45
C ASP A 193 -1.03 -32.93 14.13
N ARG A 194 -1.71 -31.85 13.73
CA ARG A 194 -3.06 -31.51 14.20
C ARG A 194 -4.13 -32.42 13.60
N ILE A 195 -3.90 -32.99 12.43
CA ILE A 195 -4.77 -33.97 11.78
C ILE A 195 -3.96 -35.23 11.47
N ASN A 196 -4.42 -36.34 12.02
CA ASN A 196 -3.88 -37.68 11.83
C ASN A 196 -4.97 -38.58 11.24
N LEU A 197 -4.79 -38.98 9.97
CA LEU A 197 -5.72 -39.88 9.29
C LEU A 197 -5.54 -41.32 9.76
N LEU A 198 -6.64 -41.94 10.19
CA LEU A 198 -6.69 -43.32 10.65
C LEU A 198 -7.58 -44.17 9.73
N PRO A 199 -7.15 -45.38 9.36
CA PRO A 199 -8.01 -46.29 8.60
C PRO A 199 -9.17 -46.77 9.47
N ALA A 200 -10.38 -46.75 8.91
CA ALA A 200 -11.53 -47.40 9.52
C ALA A 200 -11.29 -48.92 9.70
N GLN A 201 -11.95 -49.52 10.67
CA GLN A 201 -11.86 -50.94 10.99
C GLN A 201 -12.72 -51.71 9.99
N THR A 202 -12.09 -52.32 9.00
CA THR A 202 -12.73 -53.08 7.92
C THR A 202 -12.33 -54.55 7.97
N SER A 203 -13.21 -55.44 7.50
CA SER A 203 -13.00 -56.90 7.57
C SER A 203 -12.72 -57.57 6.23
N GLN A 204 -12.86 -56.86 5.09
CA GLN A 204 -12.75 -57.46 3.75
C GLN A 204 -11.31 -57.86 3.40
N PHE A 205 -10.33 -57.03 3.74
CA PHE A 205 -8.92 -57.22 3.37
C PHE A 205 -7.99 -56.99 4.55
N ALA A 206 -7.39 -58.05 5.09
CA ALA A 206 -6.46 -57.95 6.22
C ALA A 206 -5.19 -57.14 5.89
N SER A 207 -4.74 -57.15 4.63
CA SER A 207 -3.59 -56.38 4.12
C SER A 207 -3.89 -54.89 3.91
N ALA A 208 -5.16 -54.49 3.90
CA ALA A 208 -5.58 -53.15 3.51
C ALA A 208 -6.68 -52.60 4.44
N PRO A 209 -6.39 -52.36 5.73
CA PRO A 209 -7.37 -51.82 6.66
C PRO A 209 -7.86 -50.44 6.19
N GLY A 210 -9.13 -50.15 6.43
CA GLY A 210 -9.79 -48.90 6.03
C GLY A 210 -10.28 -48.88 4.59
N VAL A 211 -9.91 -49.87 3.76
CA VAL A 211 -10.32 -49.96 2.36
C VAL A 211 -11.32 -51.10 2.16
N ILE A 212 -12.39 -50.82 1.43
CA ILE A 212 -13.39 -51.80 0.96
C ILE A 212 -13.51 -51.67 -0.55
N LYS A 213 -13.71 -52.78 -1.25
CA LYS A 213 -14.05 -52.81 -2.67
C LYS A 213 -15.42 -53.41 -2.90
N VAL A 214 -16.26 -52.70 -3.64
CA VAL A 214 -17.63 -53.10 -4.01
C VAL A 214 -17.82 -53.06 -5.52
N SER A 215 -18.69 -53.94 -6.03
CA SER A 215 -19.15 -53.91 -7.43
C SER A 215 -20.63 -53.60 -7.46
N LEU A 216 -21.03 -52.61 -8.24
CA LEU A 216 -22.43 -52.29 -8.52
C LEU A 216 -22.87 -52.95 -9.83
N ASP A 217 -24.07 -53.53 -9.84
CA ASP A 217 -24.63 -54.26 -10.98
C ASP A 217 -25.30 -53.29 -11.96
N GLU A 218 -24.59 -52.22 -12.32
CA GLU A 218 -25.04 -51.13 -13.20
C GLU A 218 -23.88 -50.58 -14.05
N ASP A 219 -24.19 -49.73 -15.02
CA ASP A 219 -23.18 -49.07 -15.84
C ASP A 219 -22.60 -47.83 -15.14
N HIS A 220 -21.35 -47.50 -15.45
CA HIS A 220 -20.64 -46.35 -14.92
C HIS A 220 -21.44 -45.05 -15.14
N PRO A 221 -21.60 -44.19 -14.11
CA PRO A 221 -22.52 -43.05 -14.16
C PRO A 221 -22.11 -41.97 -15.16
N ASN A 222 -20.81 -41.77 -15.37
CA ASN A 222 -20.20 -40.66 -16.12
C ASN A 222 -20.60 -39.29 -15.56
N SER A 223 -19.64 -38.45 -15.17
CA SER A 223 -19.96 -37.07 -14.84
C SER A 223 -20.27 -36.30 -16.13
N ASP A 224 -21.39 -35.58 -16.17
CA ASP A 224 -21.73 -34.64 -17.24
C ASP A 224 -21.22 -33.21 -16.95
N GLY A 225 -20.43 -33.03 -15.89
CA GLY A 225 -19.91 -31.74 -15.46
C GLY A 225 -20.98 -30.78 -14.92
N THR A 226 -22.25 -31.19 -14.78
CA THR A 226 -23.34 -30.32 -14.31
C THR A 226 -23.99 -30.80 -13.00
N GLN A 227 -23.24 -31.58 -12.22
CA GLN A 227 -23.73 -32.38 -11.10
C GLN A 227 -24.41 -31.52 -10.02
N LYS A 228 -25.75 -31.45 -10.08
CA LYS A 228 -26.58 -30.81 -9.05
C LYS A 228 -27.26 -31.77 -8.07
N ASN A 229 -27.16 -33.09 -8.26
CA ASN A 229 -27.60 -34.16 -7.32
C ASN A 229 -27.63 -35.64 -7.85
N PRO A 230 -26.98 -36.04 -8.97
CA PRO A 230 -27.11 -37.44 -9.42
C PRO A 230 -26.27 -38.47 -8.62
N ASP A 231 -25.26 -38.02 -7.87
CA ASP A 231 -24.23 -38.91 -7.29
C ASP A 231 -24.67 -39.70 -6.04
N THR A 232 -25.53 -39.11 -5.21
CA THR A 232 -25.91 -39.70 -3.92
C THR A 232 -26.55 -41.08 -4.08
N LEU A 233 -27.28 -41.31 -5.18
CA LEU A 233 -28.01 -42.56 -5.41
C LEU A 233 -27.09 -43.78 -5.55
N TYR A 234 -26.03 -43.69 -6.36
CA TYR A 234 -25.08 -44.81 -6.51
C TYR A 234 -24.08 -44.89 -5.35
N MET A 235 -23.74 -43.76 -4.73
CA MET A 235 -22.88 -43.74 -3.54
C MET A 235 -23.56 -44.38 -2.33
N GLU A 236 -24.85 -44.14 -2.10
CA GLU A 236 -25.61 -44.88 -1.10
C GLU A 236 -25.65 -46.38 -1.39
N ARG A 237 -25.79 -46.79 -2.65
CA ARG A 237 -25.77 -48.22 -3.01
C ARG A 237 -24.40 -48.85 -2.74
N ALA A 238 -23.32 -48.14 -3.06
CA ALA A 238 -21.96 -48.57 -2.75
C ALA A 238 -21.74 -48.69 -1.23
N LEU A 239 -22.15 -47.69 -0.45
CA LEU A 239 -22.09 -47.71 1.02
C LEU A 239 -22.85 -48.90 1.60
N LYS A 240 -24.10 -49.13 1.15
CA LYS A 240 -24.94 -50.25 1.61
C LYS A 240 -24.33 -51.63 1.31
N LYS A 241 -23.57 -51.77 0.22
CA LYS A 241 -22.78 -52.99 -0.06
C LYS A 241 -21.52 -53.05 0.83
N ALA A 242 -20.87 -51.93 1.10
CA ALA A 242 -19.68 -51.87 1.94
C ALA A 242 -19.96 -52.26 3.41
N GLU A 243 -21.18 -52.01 3.91
CA GLU A 243 -21.62 -52.38 5.27
C GLU A 243 -21.55 -53.88 5.59
N GLU A 244 -21.37 -54.77 4.60
CA GLU A 244 -21.05 -56.18 4.85
C GLU A 244 -19.67 -56.38 5.50
N HIS A 245 -18.81 -55.35 5.45
CA HIS A 245 -17.42 -55.40 5.85
C HIS A 245 -17.01 -54.34 6.88
N ILE A 246 -17.95 -53.54 7.38
CA ILE A 246 -17.72 -52.53 8.43
C ILE A 246 -18.93 -52.38 9.34
N ASP A 247 -18.69 -52.22 10.64
CA ASP A 247 -19.69 -51.82 11.61
C ASP A 247 -19.66 -50.30 11.81
N LEU A 248 -20.57 -49.59 11.13
CA LEU A 248 -20.68 -48.13 11.21
C LEU A 248 -21.14 -47.65 12.60
N SER A 249 -21.85 -48.48 13.37
CA SER A 249 -22.33 -48.09 14.70
C SER A 249 -21.21 -47.94 15.72
N ALA A 250 -20.03 -48.53 15.46
CA ALA A 250 -18.84 -48.36 16.28
C ALA A 250 -18.25 -46.93 16.20
N TYR A 251 -18.63 -46.15 15.18
CA TYR A 251 -18.12 -44.81 14.93
C TYR A 251 -19.03 -43.69 15.41
N ASP A 252 -20.33 -43.96 15.55
CA ASP A 252 -21.32 -43.06 16.17
C ASP A 252 -21.08 -43.03 17.70
N LYS A 253 -20.13 -42.18 18.11
CA LYS A 253 -19.64 -42.08 19.50
C LYS A 253 -20.68 -41.39 20.37
N ASN A 254 -21.41 -40.43 19.83
CA ASN A 254 -22.41 -39.66 20.57
C ASN A 254 -23.79 -40.35 20.63
N LYS A 255 -24.00 -41.40 19.82
CA LYS A 255 -25.22 -42.24 19.72
C LYS A 255 -26.45 -41.48 19.25
N ASP A 256 -26.29 -40.47 18.41
CA ASP A 256 -27.39 -39.69 17.84
C ASP A 256 -27.89 -40.24 16.49
N GLY A 257 -27.27 -41.31 15.99
CA GLY A 257 -27.59 -41.94 14.71
C GLY A 257 -26.94 -41.25 13.51
N LYS A 258 -26.17 -40.18 13.73
CA LYS A 258 -25.40 -39.49 12.70
C LYS A 258 -23.93 -39.86 12.82
N LEU A 259 -23.23 -39.69 11.70
CA LEU A 259 -21.77 -39.77 11.62
C LEU A 259 -21.28 -38.40 11.16
N GLU A 260 -20.72 -37.64 12.10
CA GLU A 260 -20.23 -36.27 11.88
C GLU A 260 -18.73 -36.25 11.54
N THR A 261 -18.20 -35.09 11.13
CA THR A 261 -16.79 -34.87 10.71
C THR A 261 -15.77 -35.36 11.74
N ASN A 262 -16.12 -35.49 13.02
CA ASN A 262 -15.20 -35.92 14.08
C ASN A 262 -15.27 -37.42 14.42
N GLU A 263 -16.11 -38.16 13.70
CA GLU A 263 -16.42 -39.57 13.97
C GLU A 263 -15.91 -40.50 12.87
N LEU A 264 -16.40 -40.32 11.65
CA LEU A 264 -16.01 -41.11 10.48
C LEU A 264 -16.27 -40.33 9.18
N HIS A 265 -15.22 -40.20 8.38
CA HIS A 265 -15.28 -39.69 7.01
C HIS A 265 -15.46 -40.84 6.02
N VAL A 266 -16.04 -40.55 4.86
CA VAL A 266 -16.19 -41.53 3.78
C VAL A 266 -15.75 -40.97 2.43
N MET A 267 -14.82 -41.71 1.81
CA MET A 267 -14.25 -41.45 0.50
C MET A 267 -14.67 -42.54 -0.47
N PHE A 268 -15.10 -42.15 -1.67
CA PHE A 268 -15.32 -43.07 -2.77
C PHE A 268 -14.27 -42.88 -3.85
N ILE A 269 -13.68 -43.97 -4.30
CA ILE A 269 -12.83 -43.99 -5.50
C ILE A 269 -13.60 -44.76 -6.56
N VAL A 270 -13.88 -44.09 -7.67
CA VAL A 270 -14.65 -44.67 -8.77
C VAL A 270 -13.71 -45.18 -9.85
N ALA A 271 -13.86 -46.46 -10.22
CA ALA A 271 -13.11 -47.05 -11.32
C ALA A 271 -13.31 -46.24 -12.61
N GLY A 272 -12.22 -45.82 -13.26
CA GLY A 272 -12.28 -44.87 -14.38
C GLY A 272 -11.41 -43.63 -14.22
N PHE A 273 -11.58 -42.65 -15.10
CA PHE A 273 -10.78 -41.43 -15.12
C PHE A 273 -11.26 -40.36 -14.14
N GLU A 274 -10.31 -39.61 -13.61
CA GLU A 274 -10.52 -38.32 -12.97
C GLU A 274 -10.62 -37.24 -14.05
N MET A 275 -11.79 -36.60 -14.14
CA MET A 275 -12.14 -35.67 -15.21
C MET A 275 -11.39 -34.34 -15.12
N THR A 276 -10.96 -33.94 -13.92
CA THR A 276 -10.16 -32.72 -13.68
C THR A 276 -8.75 -32.79 -14.31
N ASN A 277 -8.28 -33.99 -14.68
CA ASN A 277 -6.99 -34.19 -15.33
C ASN A 277 -7.06 -35.29 -16.40
N SER A 278 -8.09 -35.26 -17.25
CA SER A 278 -8.21 -36.14 -18.42
C SER A 278 -9.11 -35.58 -19.55
N SER A 279 -8.79 -35.92 -20.80
CA SER A 279 -9.63 -35.75 -21.98
C SER A 279 -10.70 -36.83 -22.10
N ALA A 280 -10.74 -37.78 -21.15
CA ALA A 280 -11.74 -38.82 -21.12
C ALA A 280 -13.13 -38.20 -21.01
N THR A 281 -14.02 -38.72 -21.84
CA THR A 281 -15.43 -38.29 -21.92
C THR A 281 -16.40 -39.38 -21.52
N ARG A 282 -15.86 -40.55 -21.13
CA ARG A 282 -16.59 -41.72 -20.69
C ARG A 282 -15.80 -42.41 -19.59
N ASN A 283 -16.52 -43.12 -18.74
CA ASN A 283 -16.03 -43.81 -17.58
C ASN A 283 -15.14 -42.88 -16.73
N ALA A 284 -15.64 -41.66 -16.49
CA ALA A 284 -14.93 -40.62 -15.75
C ALA A 284 -15.86 -39.94 -14.75
N VAL A 285 -15.32 -39.54 -13.62
CA VAL A 285 -15.99 -38.72 -12.60
C VAL A 285 -15.17 -37.47 -12.32
N TRP A 286 -15.84 -36.40 -11.90
CA TRP A 286 -15.17 -35.18 -11.46
C TRP A 286 -14.95 -35.28 -9.95
N ALA A 287 -13.72 -35.10 -9.47
CA ALA A 287 -13.42 -35.10 -8.04
C ALA A 287 -14.24 -34.03 -7.32
N HIS A 288 -15.01 -34.40 -6.29
CA HIS A 288 -15.86 -33.45 -5.55
C HIS A 288 -16.21 -33.93 -4.13
N LYS A 289 -16.50 -32.97 -3.25
CA LYS A 289 -17.12 -33.12 -1.93
C LYS A 289 -18.60 -32.77 -2.01
N SER A 290 -19.45 -33.76 -1.76
CA SER A 290 -20.89 -33.55 -1.60
C SER A 290 -21.25 -33.35 -0.12
N PHE A 291 -22.10 -32.36 0.15
CA PHE A 291 -22.72 -32.15 1.47
C PHE A 291 -24.09 -32.81 1.56
N ALA A 292 -24.51 -33.55 0.53
CA ALA A 292 -25.69 -34.41 0.61
C ALA A 292 -25.38 -35.58 1.54
N GLY A 293 -26.11 -35.68 2.65
CA GLY A 293 -25.88 -36.78 3.57
C GLY A 293 -26.23 -38.16 2.97
N LEU A 294 -25.52 -39.19 3.41
CA LEU A 294 -25.69 -40.57 2.96
C LEU A 294 -26.36 -41.42 4.03
N SER A 295 -27.38 -42.18 3.63
CA SER A 295 -28.05 -43.12 4.53
C SER A 295 -27.50 -44.54 4.39
N SER A 296 -27.08 -45.12 5.51
CA SER A 296 -26.68 -46.52 5.61
C SER A 296 -27.90 -47.47 5.60
N LYS A 297 -27.68 -48.77 5.36
CA LYS A 297 -28.72 -49.81 5.42
C LYS A 297 -29.29 -49.96 6.82
N ASN A 298 -28.46 -49.76 7.84
CA ASN A 298 -28.81 -49.94 9.24
C ASN A 298 -29.27 -48.66 9.95
N GLY A 299 -29.43 -47.55 9.21
CA GLY A 299 -30.03 -46.31 9.72
C GLY A 299 -29.03 -45.25 10.21
N SER A 300 -27.73 -45.49 10.13
CA SER A 300 -26.71 -44.46 10.33
C SER A 300 -26.75 -43.43 9.20
N TYR A 301 -26.52 -42.16 9.52
CA TYR A 301 -26.59 -41.07 8.55
C TYR A 301 -25.29 -40.24 8.55
N PHE A 302 -24.57 -40.21 7.43
CA PHE A 302 -23.41 -39.33 7.28
C PHE A 302 -23.90 -37.88 7.06
N ASP A 303 -23.96 -37.09 8.12
CA ASP A 303 -24.50 -35.72 8.09
C ASP A 303 -23.58 -34.76 7.34
N ASN A 304 -22.27 -35.03 7.38
CA ASN A 304 -21.27 -34.24 6.66
C ASN A 304 -21.12 -34.66 5.18
N GLY A 305 -21.87 -35.65 4.70
CA GLY A 305 -21.80 -36.12 3.31
C GLY A 305 -20.58 -37.01 3.02
N TYR A 306 -19.97 -36.82 1.84
CA TYR A 306 -18.91 -37.68 1.30
C TYR A 306 -18.08 -36.97 0.24
N PHE A 307 -16.88 -37.46 -0.03
CA PHE A 307 -16.09 -37.02 -1.19
C PHE A 307 -15.77 -38.17 -2.14
N VAL A 308 -15.60 -37.82 -3.42
CA VAL A 308 -15.42 -38.76 -4.54
C VAL A 308 -14.25 -38.32 -5.38
N VAL A 309 -13.48 -39.29 -5.89
CA VAL A 309 -12.45 -39.07 -6.91
C VAL A 309 -12.46 -40.18 -7.96
N GLY A 310 -11.92 -39.90 -9.15
CA GLY A 310 -11.61 -40.91 -10.15
C GLY A 310 -10.37 -41.74 -9.79
N GLU A 311 -10.30 -42.97 -10.30
CA GLU A 311 -9.18 -43.88 -10.06
C GLU A 311 -7.86 -43.38 -10.69
N LYS A 312 -7.91 -42.84 -11.91
CA LYS A 312 -6.71 -42.53 -12.71
C LYS A 312 -6.78 -41.19 -13.41
N MET A 313 -5.62 -40.57 -13.61
CA MET A 313 -5.47 -39.33 -14.37
C MET A 313 -4.59 -39.56 -15.60
N MET A 314 -4.58 -38.58 -16.51
CA MET A 314 -3.63 -38.56 -17.62
C MET A 314 -2.47 -37.61 -17.33
N VAL A 315 -1.28 -38.03 -17.72
CA VAL A 315 -0.07 -37.22 -17.66
C VAL A 315 0.52 -37.08 -19.05
N HIS A 316 0.85 -35.84 -19.44
CA HIS A 316 1.50 -35.52 -20.71
C HIS A 316 3.01 -35.65 -20.58
N TYR A 317 3.61 -36.47 -21.46
CA TYR A 317 5.04 -36.67 -21.53
C TYR A 317 5.57 -36.16 -22.87
N GLU A 318 6.46 -35.18 -22.83
CA GLU A 318 7.17 -34.68 -24.00
C GLU A 318 8.65 -35.00 -23.91
N LYS A 319 9.16 -35.73 -24.89
CA LYS A 319 10.61 -35.95 -25.03
C LYS A 319 11.15 -35.16 -26.20
N LYS A 320 12.02 -34.20 -25.90
CA LYS A 320 12.82 -33.49 -26.90
C LYS A 320 14.06 -34.32 -27.25
N TYR A 321 14.24 -34.59 -28.54
CA TYR A 321 15.42 -35.23 -29.09
C TYR A 321 16.41 -34.15 -29.55
N ASN A 322 17.69 -34.52 -29.63
CA ASN A 322 18.78 -33.59 -29.98
C ASN A 322 18.67 -33.00 -31.40
N ASP A 323 17.82 -33.58 -32.26
CA ASP A 323 17.51 -33.12 -33.62
C ASP A 323 16.31 -32.15 -33.67
N GLY A 324 15.74 -31.80 -32.52
CA GLY A 324 14.56 -30.94 -32.42
C GLY A 324 13.22 -31.66 -32.56
N MET A 325 13.20 -32.99 -32.76
CA MET A 325 11.94 -33.74 -32.66
C MET A 325 11.41 -33.70 -31.23
N VAL A 326 10.12 -33.39 -31.08
CA VAL A 326 9.39 -33.55 -29.82
C VAL A 326 8.42 -34.71 -29.99
N LEU A 327 8.58 -35.74 -29.16
CA LEU A 327 7.66 -36.86 -29.09
C LEU A 327 6.76 -36.65 -27.88
N SER A 328 5.51 -36.28 -28.14
CA SER A 328 4.47 -36.08 -27.12
C SER A 328 3.56 -37.31 -27.05
N THR A 329 3.37 -37.85 -25.85
CA THR A 329 2.43 -38.95 -25.57
C THR A 329 1.70 -38.69 -24.26
N SER A 330 0.47 -39.18 -24.14
CA SER A 330 -0.30 -39.13 -22.89
C SER A 330 -0.42 -40.52 -22.31
N ILE A 331 -0.26 -40.64 -21.00
CA ILE A 331 -0.25 -41.92 -20.28
C ILE A 331 -1.19 -41.89 -19.08
N ASP A 332 -1.87 -43.01 -18.87
CA ASP A 332 -2.79 -43.20 -17.75
C ASP A 332 -2.00 -43.63 -16.50
N VAL A 333 -2.12 -42.86 -15.42
CA VAL A 333 -1.52 -43.18 -14.11
C VAL A 333 -2.58 -43.14 -13.02
N PRO A 334 -2.42 -43.88 -11.91
CA PRO A 334 -3.29 -43.72 -10.74
C PRO A 334 -3.32 -42.26 -10.28
N LEU A 335 -4.49 -41.76 -9.86
CA LEU A 335 -4.66 -40.37 -9.42
C LEU A 335 -3.68 -40.02 -8.29
N SER A 336 -3.03 -38.88 -8.35
CA SER A 336 -2.14 -38.37 -7.31
C SER A 336 -2.91 -37.90 -6.07
N ILE A 337 -2.20 -37.62 -4.98
CA ILE A 337 -2.86 -37.32 -3.69
C ILE A 337 -3.50 -35.92 -3.63
N GLY A 338 -3.15 -35.01 -4.53
CA GLY A 338 -3.52 -33.60 -4.47
C GLY A 338 -5.02 -33.35 -4.49
N ALA A 339 -5.74 -33.94 -5.45
CA ALA A 339 -7.20 -33.84 -5.50
C ALA A 339 -7.84 -34.45 -4.24
N ILE A 340 -7.32 -35.57 -3.73
CA ILE A 340 -7.80 -36.19 -2.48
C ILE A 340 -7.58 -35.25 -1.30
N ALA A 341 -6.41 -34.60 -1.23
CA ALA A 341 -6.08 -33.66 -0.18
C ALA A 341 -6.99 -32.42 -0.21
N HIS A 342 -7.30 -31.90 -1.40
CA HIS A 342 -8.22 -30.79 -1.61
C HIS A 342 -9.65 -31.15 -1.15
N GLU A 343 -10.19 -32.27 -1.62
CA GLU A 343 -11.56 -32.68 -1.27
C GLU A 343 -11.72 -33.01 0.21
N PHE A 344 -10.69 -33.60 0.84
CA PHE A 344 -10.70 -33.79 2.28
C PHE A 344 -10.62 -32.45 3.03
N GLY A 345 -10.03 -31.41 2.44
CA GLY A 345 -10.04 -30.04 2.98
C GLY A 345 -11.46 -29.48 3.09
N HIS A 346 -12.31 -29.72 2.07
CA HIS A 346 -13.74 -29.38 2.15
C HIS A 346 -14.48 -30.20 3.20
N ASP A 347 -14.12 -31.47 3.36
CA ASP A 347 -14.69 -32.32 4.43
C ASP A 347 -14.39 -31.77 5.82
N LEU A 348 -13.25 -31.10 5.98
CA LEU A 348 -12.86 -30.36 7.19
C LEU A 348 -13.47 -28.95 7.30
N GLY A 349 -14.29 -28.53 6.33
CA GLY A 349 -15.00 -27.26 6.33
C GLY A 349 -14.27 -26.08 5.69
N LEU A 350 -13.23 -26.33 4.89
CA LEU A 350 -12.51 -25.28 4.17
C LEU A 350 -13.23 -24.91 2.85
N PRO A 351 -13.22 -23.63 2.44
CA PRO A 351 -13.81 -23.19 1.18
C PRO A 351 -12.82 -23.26 0.01
N ASP A 352 -13.34 -23.11 -1.20
CA ASP A 352 -12.52 -22.87 -2.40
C ASP A 352 -11.91 -21.48 -2.42
N LEU A 353 -10.59 -21.45 -2.66
CA LEU A 353 -9.77 -20.24 -2.71
C LEU A 353 -9.18 -20.01 -4.10
N TYR A 354 -9.54 -20.79 -5.13
CA TYR A 354 -9.28 -20.44 -6.53
C TYR A 354 -10.29 -19.40 -7.04
N GLY A 355 -9.92 -18.71 -8.12
CA GLY A 355 -10.78 -17.74 -8.79
C GLY A 355 -11.52 -18.35 -9.98
N PRO A 356 -12.53 -17.66 -10.53
CA PRO A 356 -13.49 -18.24 -11.48
C PRO A 356 -13.01 -18.32 -12.94
N ASN A 357 -11.88 -17.71 -13.32
CA ASN A 357 -11.33 -17.81 -14.68
C ASN A 357 -9.81 -17.71 -14.71
N THR A 358 -9.18 -18.66 -15.38
CA THR A 358 -7.74 -18.69 -15.71
C THR A 358 -7.34 -17.80 -16.89
N VAL A 359 -8.24 -16.95 -17.41
CA VAL A 359 -8.00 -16.28 -18.70
C VAL A 359 -7.77 -14.78 -18.61
N ASP A 360 -8.29 -14.04 -17.62
CA ASP A 360 -7.98 -12.61 -17.44
C ASP A 360 -8.38 -12.09 -16.05
N GLY A 361 -7.45 -12.11 -15.08
CA GLY A 361 -7.46 -11.17 -13.95
C GLY A 361 -8.12 -11.58 -12.63
N GLY A 362 -8.35 -12.87 -12.34
CA GLY A 362 -8.86 -13.29 -11.03
C GLY A 362 -8.47 -14.73 -10.67
N GLY A 363 -7.30 -14.91 -10.07
CA GLY A 363 -6.66 -16.22 -9.87
C GLY A 363 -6.83 -16.91 -8.51
N GLY A 364 -7.55 -16.30 -7.57
CA GLY A 364 -7.58 -16.78 -6.19
C GLY A 364 -6.17 -16.84 -5.57
N LEU A 365 -5.81 -17.96 -4.94
CA LEU A 365 -4.47 -18.19 -4.37
C LEU A 365 -3.52 -18.98 -5.31
N GLY A 366 -4.00 -19.47 -6.45
CA GLY A 366 -3.20 -20.26 -7.40
C GLY A 366 -2.45 -21.42 -6.74
N TYR A 367 -1.17 -21.60 -7.09
CA TYR A 367 -0.34 -22.68 -6.54
C TYR A 367 0.06 -22.50 -5.08
N HIS A 368 -0.32 -21.40 -4.44
CA HIS A 368 0.07 -21.10 -3.08
C HIS A 368 -0.66 -21.95 -2.03
N SER A 369 -1.88 -22.42 -2.33
CA SER A 369 -2.72 -23.18 -1.39
C SER A 369 -3.28 -24.44 -2.03
N VAL A 370 -3.38 -25.53 -1.27
CA VAL A 370 -4.11 -26.74 -1.68
C VAL A 370 -5.58 -26.46 -1.93
N MET A 371 -6.18 -25.47 -1.26
CA MET A 371 -7.59 -25.05 -1.50
C MET A 371 -7.73 -24.21 -2.79
N SER A 372 -6.72 -24.25 -3.65
CA SER A 372 -6.65 -23.59 -4.95
C SER A 372 -5.85 -24.48 -5.92
N SER A 373 -5.20 -23.94 -6.94
CA SER A 373 -4.41 -24.73 -7.90
C SER A 373 -3.20 -25.45 -7.29
N GLY A 374 -2.84 -25.14 -6.03
CA GLY A 374 -1.73 -25.78 -5.31
C GLY A 374 -1.89 -27.28 -5.11
N MET A 375 -3.11 -27.82 -5.23
CA MET A 375 -3.31 -29.28 -5.23
C MET A 375 -2.63 -29.98 -6.42
N TRP A 376 -2.30 -29.26 -7.50
CA TRP A 376 -1.63 -29.81 -8.69
C TRP A 376 -0.09 -29.71 -8.61
N GLY A 377 0.46 -29.36 -7.44
CA GLY A 377 1.90 -29.30 -7.17
C GLY A 377 2.63 -30.61 -7.51
N GLY A 378 3.84 -30.51 -8.08
CA GLY A 378 4.64 -31.65 -8.54
C GLY A 378 6.09 -31.26 -8.83
N HIS A 379 6.96 -32.22 -9.14
CA HIS A 379 8.40 -31.99 -9.33
C HIS A 379 8.84 -32.34 -10.76
N ASP A 380 9.37 -31.36 -11.50
CA ASP A 380 9.99 -31.52 -12.83
C ASP A 380 9.21 -32.42 -13.83
N ILE A 381 8.10 -31.88 -14.33
CA ILE A 381 7.17 -32.47 -15.32
C ILE A 381 7.89 -32.94 -16.62
N TRP A 382 9.13 -32.52 -16.84
CA TRP A 382 9.83 -32.68 -18.12
C TRP A 382 10.78 -33.88 -18.18
N TYR A 383 11.14 -34.50 -17.04
CA TYR A 383 12.17 -35.55 -17.02
C TYR A 383 11.94 -36.71 -16.02
N SER A 384 10.96 -36.63 -15.12
CA SER A 384 10.74 -37.70 -14.14
C SER A 384 10.11 -38.94 -14.79
N LYS A 385 10.47 -40.13 -14.29
CA LYS A 385 9.93 -41.44 -14.71
C LYS A 385 9.13 -42.10 -13.59
N LYS A 386 8.70 -41.34 -12.58
CA LYS A 386 8.07 -41.84 -11.35
C LYS A 386 6.77 -41.09 -11.08
N SER A 387 5.70 -41.83 -10.75
CA SER A 387 4.38 -41.29 -10.39
C SER A 387 4.41 -40.30 -9.22
N ALA A 388 5.37 -40.49 -8.30
CA ALA A 388 5.60 -39.62 -7.16
C ALA A 388 6.03 -38.19 -7.53
N ASP A 389 6.38 -37.92 -8.78
CA ASP A 389 6.85 -36.61 -9.25
C ASP A 389 5.84 -35.95 -10.21
N ASP A 390 4.70 -36.61 -10.47
CA ASP A 390 3.64 -36.13 -11.35
C ASP A 390 2.81 -35.00 -10.72
N SER A 391 2.00 -34.34 -11.55
CA SER A 391 1.09 -33.28 -11.09
C SER A 391 0.16 -33.77 -9.97
N GLY A 392 0.15 -33.04 -8.85
CA GLY A 392 -0.61 -33.33 -7.64
C GLY A 392 0.01 -34.37 -6.72
N ALA A 393 1.23 -34.83 -6.96
CA ALA A 393 1.94 -35.70 -6.02
C ALA A 393 2.54 -34.94 -4.82
N LEU A 394 2.76 -33.63 -4.97
CA LEU A 394 3.29 -32.73 -3.94
C LEU A 394 2.38 -31.49 -3.82
N PRO A 395 1.15 -31.64 -3.30
CA PRO A 395 0.26 -30.51 -3.11
C PRO A 395 0.85 -29.47 -2.16
N ALA A 396 0.62 -28.19 -2.43
CA ALA A 396 1.01 -27.10 -1.53
C ALA A 396 0.41 -27.28 -0.12
N HIS A 397 1.05 -26.76 0.93
CA HIS A 397 0.40 -26.64 2.24
C HIS A 397 -0.73 -25.60 2.20
N PHE A 398 -1.61 -25.66 3.20
CA PHE A 398 -2.66 -24.68 3.44
C PHE A 398 -2.12 -23.24 3.53
N ASP A 399 -2.87 -22.27 3.02
CA ASP A 399 -2.63 -20.84 3.27
C ASP A 399 -2.98 -20.44 4.72
N ALA A 400 -2.62 -19.22 5.11
CA ALA A 400 -2.84 -18.72 6.47
C ALA A 400 -4.32 -18.70 6.90
N TYR A 401 -5.27 -18.44 5.99
CA TYR A 401 -6.70 -18.45 6.32
C TYR A 401 -7.17 -19.89 6.57
N SER A 402 -6.82 -20.82 5.69
CA SER A 402 -7.12 -22.25 5.87
C SER A 402 -6.51 -22.80 7.16
N LYS A 403 -5.25 -22.47 7.47
CA LYS A 403 -4.59 -22.82 8.74
C LYS A 403 -5.35 -22.26 9.95
N MET A 404 -5.76 -21.00 9.92
CA MET A 404 -6.56 -20.40 10.99
C MET A 404 -7.88 -21.16 11.20
N LYS A 405 -8.59 -21.55 10.12
CA LYS A 405 -9.83 -22.33 10.21
C LYS A 405 -9.62 -23.75 10.74
N LEU A 406 -8.46 -24.36 10.45
CA LEU A 406 -8.04 -25.63 11.03
C LEU A 406 -7.51 -25.52 12.48
N GLY A 407 -7.54 -24.33 13.09
CA GLY A 407 -7.19 -24.12 14.50
C GLY A 407 -5.69 -23.97 14.77
N PHE A 408 -4.92 -23.51 13.79
CA PHE A 408 -3.54 -23.09 14.02
C PHE A 408 -3.46 -21.89 14.98
N PRO A 409 -2.33 -21.71 15.69
CA PRO A 409 -2.13 -20.55 16.56
C PRO A 409 -2.19 -19.26 15.74
N VAL A 410 -3.11 -18.36 16.09
CA VAL A 410 -3.21 -17.03 15.51
C VAL A 410 -3.00 -15.96 16.58
N GLU A 411 -2.05 -15.07 16.34
CA GLU A 411 -1.72 -13.97 17.25
C GLU A 411 -2.16 -12.64 16.64
N THR A 412 -3.09 -11.93 17.31
CA THR A 412 -3.51 -10.61 16.84
C THR A 412 -2.51 -9.54 17.28
N VAL A 413 -2.08 -8.70 16.34
CA VAL A 413 -1.15 -7.59 16.60
C VAL A 413 -1.96 -6.34 16.98
N GLU A 414 -1.86 -5.94 18.26
CA GLU A 414 -2.57 -4.79 18.82
C GLU A 414 -1.66 -3.60 19.13
N ASN A 415 -0.33 -3.79 19.11
CA ASN A 415 0.66 -2.78 19.47
C ASN A 415 1.88 -2.84 18.55
N GLU A 416 2.59 -1.72 18.44
CA GLU A 416 3.90 -1.65 17.76
C GLU A 416 4.90 -2.56 18.46
N ARG A 417 5.55 -3.43 17.67
CA ARG A 417 6.55 -4.40 18.14
C ARG A 417 7.28 -5.04 16.99
N GLU A 418 8.40 -5.67 17.31
CA GLU A 418 9.07 -6.64 16.45
C GLU A 418 8.66 -8.06 16.89
N VAL A 419 8.44 -8.95 15.93
CA VAL A 419 8.20 -10.38 16.18
C VAL A 419 9.14 -11.24 15.33
N THR A 420 9.38 -12.44 15.81
CA THR A 420 10.07 -13.49 15.04
C THR A 420 9.03 -14.46 14.49
N ALA A 421 8.92 -14.54 13.17
CA ALA A 421 8.03 -15.44 12.46
C ALA A 421 8.81 -16.67 11.97
N MET A 422 8.54 -17.82 12.58
CA MET A 422 9.06 -19.11 12.11
C MET A 422 8.16 -19.66 11.00
N ASP A 423 8.73 -20.51 10.14
CA ASP A 423 7.98 -21.21 9.11
C ASP A 423 7.22 -22.44 9.66
N GLY A 424 6.44 -23.10 8.79
CA GLY A 424 5.59 -24.23 9.19
C GLY A 424 6.35 -25.50 9.61
N SER A 425 7.68 -25.55 9.49
CA SER A 425 8.48 -26.70 9.94
C SER A 425 8.80 -26.66 11.44
N HIS A 426 8.52 -25.53 12.09
CA HIS A 426 8.82 -25.27 13.50
C HIS A 426 7.58 -25.40 14.40
N ASP A 427 7.74 -26.01 15.57
CA ASP A 427 6.66 -26.18 16.57
C ASP A 427 6.05 -24.85 17.06
N GLU A 428 6.80 -23.74 17.00
CA GLU A 428 6.35 -22.41 17.42
C GLU A 428 5.69 -21.58 16.29
N PHE A 429 5.50 -22.18 15.11
CA PHE A 429 4.82 -21.55 13.98
C PHE A 429 3.48 -20.92 14.39
N LYS A 430 3.24 -19.69 13.93
CA LYS A 430 1.99 -18.98 14.14
C LYS A 430 1.66 -18.07 12.97
N VAL A 431 0.37 -17.86 12.77
CA VAL A 431 -0.16 -16.83 11.88
C VAL A 431 -0.35 -15.54 12.68
N TYR A 432 0.04 -14.40 12.13
CA TYR A 432 -0.25 -13.10 12.74
C TYR A 432 -1.46 -12.45 12.07
N LYS A 433 -2.39 -11.93 12.87
CA LYS A 433 -3.59 -11.22 12.38
C LYS A 433 -3.44 -9.72 12.61
N LEU A 434 -3.60 -8.92 11.55
CA LEU A 434 -3.68 -7.47 11.60
C LEU A 434 -5.13 -7.02 11.40
N PRO A 435 -5.78 -6.43 12.41
CA PRO A 435 -7.12 -5.89 12.25
C PRO A 435 -7.16 -4.72 11.27
N ILE A 436 -8.22 -4.67 10.45
CA ILE A 436 -8.51 -3.53 9.59
C ILE A 436 -9.53 -2.62 10.28
N TYR A 437 -9.34 -1.32 10.12
CA TYR A 437 -10.23 -0.30 10.65
C TYR A 437 -10.82 0.53 9.52
N LYS A 438 -12.13 0.78 9.60
CA LYS A 438 -12.87 1.67 8.71
C LYS A 438 -13.58 2.72 9.54
N GLU A 439 -13.32 4.00 9.27
CA GLU A 439 -13.86 5.12 10.06
C GLU A 439 -13.63 4.93 11.59
N ASN A 440 -12.44 4.46 11.95
CA ASN A 440 -12.02 4.14 13.34
C ASN A 440 -12.79 2.99 14.01
N LYS A 441 -13.57 2.21 13.26
CA LYS A 441 -14.20 0.98 13.75
C LYS A 441 -13.44 -0.23 13.23
N ARG A 442 -13.10 -1.13 14.15
CA ARG A 442 -12.50 -2.42 13.82
C ARG A 442 -13.52 -3.25 13.03
N SER A 443 -13.07 -3.84 11.92
CA SER A 443 -13.82 -4.84 11.19
C SER A 443 -13.65 -6.20 11.85
N GLU A 444 -14.73 -6.96 12.00
CA GLU A 444 -14.68 -8.35 12.48
C GLU A 444 -14.46 -9.32 11.30
N GLU A 445 -15.02 -8.98 10.14
CA GLU A 445 -15.03 -9.79 8.93
C GLU A 445 -13.88 -9.48 7.97
N GLU A 446 -13.14 -8.38 8.17
CA GLU A 446 -12.05 -7.96 7.27
C GLU A 446 -10.74 -7.75 8.04
N TYR A 447 -9.66 -8.39 7.61
CA TYR A 447 -8.34 -8.31 8.27
C TYR A 447 -7.21 -8.78 7.34
N TYR A 448 -5.95 -8.55 7.74
CA TYR A 448 -4.82 -9.22 7.11
C TYR A 448 -4.31 -10.38 7.97
N LEU A 449 -3.88 -11.47 7.32
CA LEU A 449 -3.12 -12.56 7.93
C LEU A 449 -1.68 -12.56 7.40
N ILE A 450 -0.74 -12.99 8.22
CA ILE A 450 0.69 -13.00 7.90
C ILE A 450 1.30 -14.31 8.37
N GLU A 451 2.09 -14.95 7.52
CA GLU A 451 2.93 -16.09 7.91
C GLU A 451 4.32 -16.00 7.27
N ASN A 452 5.29 -16.70 7.85
CA ASN A 452 6.55 -16.97 7.17
C ASN A 452 6.35 -18.22 6.29
N ARG A 453 6.34 -18.03 4.96
CA ARG A 453 6.17 -19.12 4.00
C ARG A 453 7.50 -19.50 3.37
N GLN A 454 8.02 -20.65 3.79
CA GLN A 454 9.16 -21.33 3.16
C GLN A 454 8.69 -22.58 2.41
N ILE A 455 9.56 -23.12 1.55
CA ILE A 455 9.32 -24.34 0.80
C ILE A 455 10.06 -25.49 1.49
N PHE A 456 9.29 -26.45 2.02
CA PHE A 456 9.78 -27.70 2.59
C PHE A 456 8.71 -28.79 2.46
N GLY A 457 9.13 -30.06 2.48
CA GLY A 457 8.23 -31.21 2.44
C GLY A 457 7.32 -31.23 1.20
N PHE A 458 6.01 -31.37 1.38
CA PHE A 458 5.02 -31.34 0.29
C PHE A 458 4.96 -30.00 -0.44
N ASP A 459 5.35 -28.89 0.21
CA ASP A 459 5.39 -27.57 -0.41
C ASP A 459 6.45 -27.47 -1.52
N GLU A 460 7.37 -28.44 -1.63
CA GLU A 460 8.34 -28.57 -2.74
C GLU A 460 7.67 -28.58 -4.12
N GLY A 461 6.43 -29.08 -4.22
CA GLY A 461 5.67 -29.06 -5.47
C GLY A 461 5.37 -27.64 -5.97
N ARG A 462 5.47 -26.62 -5.11
CA ARG A 462 5.39 -25.21 -5.52
C ARG A 462 6.58 -24.77 -6.34
N ARG A 463 7.79 -25.35 -6.20
CA ARG A 463 8.98 -24.91 -6.95
C ARG A 463 8.82 -24.99 -8.46
N ALA A 464 7.98 -25.90 -8.95
CA ALA A 464 7.64 -26.02 -10.36
C ALA A 464 6.93 -24.79 -10.94
N TYR A 465 6.30 -23.98 -10.07
CA TYR A 465 5.44 -22.85 -10.47
C TYR A 465 5.85 -21.51 -9.83
N ASN A 466 6.29 -21.53 -8.57
CA ASN A 466 6.81 -20.38 -7.82
C ASN A 466 7.82 -20.84 -6.73
N GLY A 467 9.10 -20.59 -6.96
CA GLY A 467 10.18 -20.88 -6.00
C GLY A 467 10.44 -19.79 -4.96
N SER A 468 9.62 -18.73 -4.92
CA SER A 468 9.79 -17.62 -3.97
C SER A 468 9.30 -18.00 -2.57
N GLU A 469 9.95 -17.40 -1.57
CA GLU A 469 9.79 -17.66 -0.14
C GLU A 469 9.95 -16.34 0.61
N GLY A 470 9.38 -16.23 1.81
CA GLY A 470 9.45 -15.04 2.66
C GLY A 470 8.16 -14.82 3.43
N ILE A 471 7.89 -13.57 3.82
CA ILE A 471 6.66 -13.21 4.51
C ILE A 471 5.51 -13.07 3.51
N SER A 472 4.44 -13.86 3.69
CA SER A 472 3.19 -13.72 2.94
C SER A 472 2.19 -12.86 3.70
N LEU A 473 1.41 -12.09 2.95
CA LEU A 473 0.35 -11.21 3.46
C LEU A 473 -0.96 -11.56 2.75
N TYR A 474 -1.99 -11.97 3.49
CA TYR A 474 -3.30 -12.32 2.94
C TYR A 474 -4.32 -11.31 3.41
N HIS A 475 -5.00 -10.64 2.49
CA HIS A 475 -6.21 -9.90 2.78
C HIS A 475 -7.37 -10.88 2.89
N VAL A 476 -8.09 -10.86 4.01
CA VAL A 476 -9.27 -11.69 4.25
C VAL A 476 -10.49 -10.79 4.36
N ASN A 477 -11.57 -11.15 3.66
CA ASN A 477 -12.86 -10.47 3.73
C ASN A 477 -14.01 -11.49 3.77
N GLU A 478 -14.42 -11.87 4.97
CA GLU A 478 -15.48 -12.87 5.25
C GLU A 478 -16.89 -12.39 4.89
N ASN A 479 -17.05 -11.16 4.37
CA ASN A 479 -18.30 -10.77 3.71
C ASN A 479 -18.51 -11.53 2.38
N TYR A 480 -17.44 -12.10 1.82
CA TYR A 480 -17.48 -12.98 0.68
C TYR A 480 -17.36 -14.44 1.12
N PRO A 481 -18.22 -15.36 0.65
CA PRO A 481 -18.22 -16.75 1.11
C PRO A 481 -17.09 -17.61 0.53
N ASN A 482 -16.44 -17.16 -0.55
CA ASN A 482 -15.37 -17.85 -1.27
C ASN A 482 -14.65 -16.87 -2.24
N ASN A 483 -13.72 -17.39 -3.03
CA ASN A 483 -12.99 -16.62 -4.06
C ASN A 483 -13.65 -16.65 -5.45
N LEU A 484 -14.83 -17.25 -5.59
CA LEU A 484 -15.50 -17.51 -6.87
C LEU A 484 -16.30 -16.32 -7.41
N ASN A 485 -16.21 -15.13 -6.81
CA ASN A 485 -16.93 -13.97 -7.30
C ASN A 485 -16.42 -13.53 -8.68
N ILE A 486 -17.20 -13.86 -9.72
CA ILE A 486 -16.85 -13.70 -11.15
C ILE A 486 -16.84 -12.24 -11.60
N SER A 487 -17.36 -11.31 -10.78
CA SER A 487 -17.69 -9.98 -11.26
C SER A 487 -16.65 -8.89 -11.03
N ASN A 488 -15.73 -9.01 -10.06
CA ASN A 488 -14.64 -8.04 -9.83
C ASN A 488 -13.54 -8.62 -8.92
N TYR A 489 -12.29 -8.40 -9.28
CA TYR A 489 -11.13 -8.66 -8.41
C TYR A 489 -11.16 -7.77 -7.16
N GLY A 490 -10.73 -8.33 -6.01
CA GLY A 490 -10.82 -7.70 -4.68
C GLY A 490 -12.14 -7.96 -3.93
N ASP A 491 -13.14 -8.57 -4.58
CA ASP A 491 -14.39 -9.01 -3.95
C ASP A 491 -14.32 -10.52 -3.60
N GLN A 492 -13.23 -10.92 -2.93
CA GLN A 492 -12.83 -12.30 -2.64
C GLN A 492 -12.75 -12.54 -1.13
N LEU A 493 -12.90 -13.80 -0.71
CA LEU A 493 -12.70 -14.20 0.68
C LEU A 493 -11.24 -14.06 1.12
N VAL A 494 -10.28 -14.52 0.30
CA VAL A 494 -8.84 -14.45 0.58
C VAL A 494 -8.07 -13.99 -0.65
N THR A 495 -7.21 -12.98 -0.50
CA THR A 495 -6.32 -12.50 -1.57
C THR A 495 -4.89 -12.42 -1.05
N LEU A 496 -3.93 -13.05 -1.73
CA LEU A 496 -2.50 -12.87 -1.45
C LEU A 496 -2.03 -11.51 -1.98
N LYS A 497 -1.40 -10.71 -1.12
CA LYS A 497 -0.71 -9.47 -1.47
C LYS A 497 0.71 -9.80 -1.89
N GLU A 498 0.98 -9.81 -3.18
CA GLU A 498 2.31 -10.11 -3.72
C GLU A 498 3.25 -8.92 -3.52
N ALA A 499 4.47 -9.18 -3.03
CA ALA A 499 5.40 -8.08 -2.78
C ALA A 499 5.73 -7.30 -4.06
N ASP A 500 5.71 -7.94 -5.23
CA ASP A 500 5.93 -7.34 -6.53
C ASP A 500 4.65 -7.04 -7.33
N GLU A 501 3.48 -6.91 -6.67
CA GLU A 501 2.21 -6.60 -7.36
C GLU A 501 2.43 -5.53 -8.44
N SER A 502 2.21 -5.94 -9.71
CA SER A 502 2.32 -5.04 -10.85
C SER A 502 1.38 -3.83 -10.69
N ILE A 503 1.61 -2.74 -11.44
CA ILE A 503 0.85 -1.47 -11.40
C ILE A 503 -0.69 -1.64 -11.40
N ASN A 504 -1.18 -2.80 -11.82
CA ASN A 504 -2.60 -3.11 -11.89
C ASN A 504 -3.18 -3.81 -10.63
N GLY A 505 -2.37 -4.18 -9.63
CA GLY A 505 -2.83 -4.74 -8.34
C GLY A 505 -3.32 -6.20 -8.39
N TYR A 506 -2.88 -6.99 -9.37
CA TYR A 506 -3.30 -8.40 -9.56
C TYR A 506 -2.16 -9.39 -9.28
N PRO A 507 -2.46 -10.60 -8.76
CA PRO A 507 -1.45 -11.59 -8.45
C PRO A 507 -1.03 -12.29 -9.74
N LEU A 508 0.26 -12.26 -10.04
CA LEU A 508 0.86 -12.85 -11.24
C LEU A 508 0.87 -14.39 -11.18
N LEU A 509 0.59 -14.98 -10.01
CA LEU A 509 0.47 -16.44 -9.80
C LEU A 509 -0.65 -17.14 -10.60
N SER A 510 -1.40 -16.39 -11.41
CA SER A 510 -2.57 -16.85 -12.17
C SER A 510 -2.42 -16.81 -13.69
N LYS A 511 -1.31 -16.31 -14.23
CA LYS A 511 -1.08 -16.20 -15.68
C LYS A 511 -0.36 -17.42 -16.25
N GLU A 512 -0.71 -17.79 -17.49
CA GLU A 512 -0.13 -18.89 -18.26
C GLU A 512 1.39 -18.77 -18.46
N LYS A 513 2.04 -19.92 -18.72
CA LYS A 513 3.46 -20.06 -19.11
C LYS A 513 3.88 -19.00 -20.14
N GLY A 514 4.80 -18.11 -19.75
CA GLY A 514 5.49 -17.21 -20.66
C GLY A 514 6.33 -16.15 -19.94
N ASP A 515 7.60 -16.49 -19.69
CA ASP A 515 8.77 -15.60 -19.52
C ASP A 515 8.78 -14.42 -18.52
N ASP A 516 7.77 -14.21 -17.67
CA ASP A 516 7.85 -13.18 -16.61
C ASP A 516 7.02 -13.52 -15.35
N TYR A 517 7.15 -14.75 -14.82
CA TYR A 517 6.76 -15.04 -13.43
C TYR A 517 7.72 -14.28 -12.51
N SER A 518 7.46 -12.99 -12.29
CA SER A 518 8.33 -12.16 -11.47
C SER A 518 8.50 -12.78 -10.08
N SER A 519 9.76 -12.88 -9.68
CA SER A 519 10.29 -13.84 -8.72
C SER A 519 10.01 -13.53 -7.24
N ASN A 520 9.07 -12.63 -6.89
CA ASN A 520 8.97 -12.10 -5.54
C ASN A 520 7.55 -11.88 -5.01
N SER A 521 6.75 -12.96 -4.95
CA SER A 521 5.43 -12.92 -4.29
C SER A 521 5.49 -12.61 -2.77
N TYR A 522 6.65 -12.63 -2.13
CA TYR A 522 6.82 -12.55 -0.67
C TYR A 522 7.71 -11.40 -0.23
N PHE A 523 7.35 -10.77 0.89
CA PHE A 523 8.07 -9.64 1.46
C PHE A 523 9.33 -10.12 2.18
N LYS A 524 10.47 -9.50 1.83
CA LYS A 524 11.81 -9.81 2.36
C LYS A 524 12.82 -8.76 1.91
N LYS A 525 13.96 -8.67 2.60
CA LYS A 525 15.12 -7.89 2.17
C LYS A 525 15.59 -8.32 0.77
N GLY A 526 15.90 -7.34 -0.07
CA GLY A 526 16.28 -7.57 -1.48
C GLY A 526 15.08 -7.62 -2.44
N SER A 527 13.85 -7.49 -1.91
CA SER A 527 12.63 -7.24 -2.66
C SER A 527 11.83 -6.10 -2.00
N ASN A 528 10.57 -5.92 -2.41
CA ASN A 528 9.64 -5.07 -1.66
C ASN A 528 9.46 -5.66 -0.26
N ASN A 529 9.94 -4.93 0.74
CA ASN A 529 10.07 -5.41 2.10
C ASN A 529 9.22 -4.61 3.09
N ILE A 530 8.37 -3.73 2.58
CA ILE A 530 7.46 -2.87 3.35
C ILE A 530 6.06 -3.00 2.78
N PHE A 531 5.08 -3.18 3.66
CA PHE A 531 3.65 -3.13 3.36
C PHE A 531 2.99 -2.06 4.22
N SER A 532 2.46 -1.01 3.59
CA SER A 532 1.87 0.14 4.25
C SER A 532 0.82 0.81 3.37
N VAL A 533 0.17 1.85 3.89
CA VAL A 533 -0.81 2.64 3.12
C VAL A 533 -0.19 3.35 1.91
N LYS A 534 1.15 3.47 1.85
CA LYS A 534 1.90 4.16 0.79
C LYS A 534 2.61 3.24 -0.21
N THR A 535 2.63 1.94 0.04
CA THR A 535 3.35 1.01 -0.84
C THR A 535 2.47 0.55 -1.99
N VAL A 536 3.10 -0.06 -2.99
CA VAL A 536 2.41 -0.87 -4.00
C VAL A 536 2.98 -2.29 -3.85
N PRO A 537 2.20 -3.26 -3.37
CA PRO A 537 0.79 -3.15 -2.99
C PRO A 537 0.54 -2.33 -1.72
N SER A 538 -0.63 -1.70 -1.64
CA SER A 538 -1.04 -0.89 -0.48
C SER A 538 -1.80 -1.74 0.55
N SER A 539 -1.68 -1.35 1.83
CA SER A 539 -2.49 -1.90 2.92
C SER A 539 -3.90 -1.28 3.04
N VAL A 540 -4.24 -0.33 2.16
CA VAL A 540 -5.58 0.24 2.08
C VAL A 540 -6.49 -0.71 1.28
N THR A 541 -7.64 -1.05 1.86
CA THR A 541 -8.68 -1.87 1.22
C THR A 541 -9.49 -1.05 0.21
N LYS A 542 -10.23 -1.74 -0.65
CA LYS A 542 -11.10 -1.12 -1.67
C LYS A 542 -12.13 -0.17 -1.05
N GLU A 543 -12.62 -0.49 0.14
CA GLU A 543 -13.59 0.30 0.91
C GLU A 543 -12.94 1.41 1.76
N GLY A 544 -11.63 1.64 1.63
CA GLY A 544 -10.88 2.66 2.36
C GLY A 544 -10.50 2.27 3.80
N GLY A 545 -10.65 1.00 4.17
CA GLY A 545 -10.16 0.49 5.44
C GLY A 545 -8.64 0.28 5.40
N TYR A 546 -7.97 0.30 6.54
CA TYR A 546 -6.53 0.01 6.60
C TYR A 546 -6.13 -0.52 7.98
N PRO A 547 -5.01 -1.27 8.10
CA PRO A 547 -4.46 -1.63 9.38
C PRO A 547 -3.77 -0.41 10.00
N HIS A 548 -3.89 -0.27 11.31
CA HIS A 548 -3.20 0.75 12.09
C HIS A 548 -1.68 0.56 12.17
N PHE A 549 -1.14 -0.43 11.47
CA PHE A 549 0.29 -0.76 11.45
C PHE A 549 0.79 -0.93 10.03
N SER A 550 2.00 -0.45 9.75
CA SER A 550 2.81 -0.91 8.63
C SER A 550 3.56 -2.17 9.02
N VAL A 551 3.91 -2.99 8.03
CA VAL A 551 4.71 -4.19 8.18
C VAL A 551 6.02 -3.99 7.44
N SER A 552 7.16 -4.22 8.08
CA SER A 552 8.46 -4.25 7.41
C SER A 552 9.27 -5.49 7.78
N VAL A 553 10.07 -5.95 6.82
CA VAL A 553 10.86 -7.17 6.90
C VAL A 553 12.30 -6.85 6.51
N GLU A 554 13.23 -6.94 7.47
CA GLU A 554 14.64 -6.57 7.24
C GLU A 554 15.54 -7.77 6.95
N ASP A 555 14.98 -8.99 7.01
CA ASP A 555 15.69 -10.23 6.76
C ASP A 555 15.52 -10.71 5.30
N GLU A 556 16.55 -11.36 4.76
CA GLU A 556 16.42 -12.18 3.55
C GLU A 556 15.62 -13.45 3.85
N LYS A 557 15.15 -14.17 2.81
CA LYS A 557 14.35 -15.39 3.01
C LYS A 557 15.09 -16.41 3.89
N ASN A 558 14.42 -16.88 4.94
CA ASN A 558 14.92 -17.92 5.83
C ASN A 558 13.76 -18.52 6.68
N GLU A 559 14.06 -19.59 7.41
CA GLU A 559 13.09 -20.30 8.27
C GLU A 559 12.61 -19.47 9.47
N ILE A 560 13.32 -18.40 9.87
CA ILE A 560 13.09 -17.58 11.06
C ILE A 560 13.27 -16.08 10.74
N MET A 561 12.21 -15.40 10.32
CA MET A 561 12.27 -14.01 9.83
C MET A 561 11.73 -13.01 10.85
N LYS A 562 12.36 -11.83 10.95
CA LYS A 562 11.88 -10.72 11.77
C LYS A 562 10.89 -9.85 11.00
N ILE A 563 9.77 -9.57 11.67
CA ILE A 563 8.72 -8.69 11.16
C ILE A 563 8.55 -7.55 12.15
N LYS A 564 8.64 -6.31 11.66
CA LYS A 564 8.37 -5.12 12.46
C LYS A 564 6.98 -4.57 12.12
N PHE A 565 6.19 -4.32 13.16
CA PHE A 565 4.89 -3.66 13.07
C PHE A 565 5.00 -2.25 13.63
N GLU A 566 4.81 -1.21 12.81
CA GLU A 566 4.98 0.19 13.22
C GLU A 566 3.64 0.94 13.14
N ASN A 567 3.32 1.73 14.16
CA ASN A 567 2.00 2.37 14.26
C ASN A 567 1.83 3.52 13.23
N THR A 568 0.78 3.43 12.41
CA THR A 568 0.40 4.43 11.40
C THR A 568 -0.74 5.35 11.85
N GLN A 569 -1.23 5.21 13.09
CA GLN A 569 -2.29 6.07 13.61
C GLN A 569 -1.84 7.52 13.74
N PRO A 570 -2.70 8.49 13.36
CA PRO A 570 -2.42 9.88 13.62
C PRO A 570 -2.25 10.14 15.12
N ILE A 571 -1.18 10.85 15.47
CA ILE A 571 -1.03 11.40 16.82
C ILE A 571 -2.09 12.50 16.96
N LYS A 572 -2.76 12.59 18.10
CA LYS A 572 -3.81 13.60 18.32
C LYS A 572 -3.61 14.33 19.63
N GLY A 573 -4.10 15.56 19.68
CA GLY A 573 -4.11 16.37 20.88
C GLY A 573 -4.94 17.64 20.70
N THR A 574 -4.71 18.61 21.58
CA THR A 574 -5.32 19.94 21.48
C THR A 574 -4.26 21.02 21.55
N TYR A 575 -4.47 22.12 20.82
CA TYR A 575 -3.66 23.33 20.89
C TYR A 575 -4.59 24.48 21.29
N GLY A 576 -4.53 24.87 22.57
CA GLY A 576 -5.61 25.62 23.18
C GLY A 576 -6.86 24.75 23.25
N THR A 577 -7.95 25.15 22.60
CA THR A 577 -9.18 24.34 22.49
C THR A 577 -9.38 23.70 21.11
N SER A 578 -8.49 23.97 20.14
CA SER A 578 -8.56 23.37 18.81
C SER A 578 -7.96 21.96 18.85
N ALA A 579 -8.70 20.96 18.38
CA ALA A 579 -8.19 19.61 18.22
C ALA A 579 -7.21 19.57 17.04
N TRP A 580 -6.16 18.77 17.15
CA TRP A 580 -5.23 18.52 16.07
C TRP A 580 -4.94 17.03 15.90
N TYR A 581 -4.59 16.67 14.65
CA TYR A 581 -4.14 15.34 14.28
C TYR A 581 -2.88 15.46 13.41
N PHE A 582 -1.87 14.67 13.70
CA PHE A 582 -0.64 14.57 12.93
C PHE A 582 -0.50 13.18 12.34
N ASP A 583 -0.54 13.11 11.01
CA ASP A 583 -0.25 11.87 10.29
C ASP A 583 1.26 11.79 10.02
N LYS A 584 1.93 10.89 10.77
CA LYS A 584 3.37 10.63 10.64
C LYS A 584 3.76 10.18 9.24
N MET A 585 2.83 9.57 8.49
CA MET A 585 3.12 9.14 7.13
C MET A 585 3.20 10.37 6.24
N THR A 586 2.18 11.22 6.20
CA THR A 586 2.17 12.38 5.30
C THR A 586 2.94 13.59 5.84
N ASN A 587 3.35 13.58 7.12
CA ASN A 587 3.92 14.74 7.83
C ASN A 587 2.99 15.96 7.81
N ILE A 588 1.67 15.70 7.79
CA ILE A 588 0.62 16.71 7.78
C ILE A 588 0.05 16.86 9.19
N LEU A 589 0.10 18.09 9.71
CA LEU A 589 -0.61 18.51 10.92
C LEU A 589 -1.91 19.20 10.52
N THR A 590 -3.05 18.67 10.97
CA THR A 590 -4.38 19.23 10.71
C THR A 590 -4.98 19.81 11.98
N PHE A 591 -5.52 21.03 11.91
CA PHE A 591 -6.27 21.68 13.00
C PHE A 591 -7.76 21.76 12.67
N GLU A 592 -8.57 21.43 13.67
CA GLU A 592 -10.04 21.57 13.65
C GLU A 592 -10.49 22.89 14.29
N ASP A 593 -11.80 23.12 14.35
CA ASP A 593 -12.41 24.28 15.03
C ASP A 593 -11.89 24.47 16.46
N GLY A 594 -11.70 25.72 16.87
CA GLY A 594 -11.33 26.04 18.24
C GLY A 594 -10.56 27.36 18.38
N VAL A 595 -9.98 27.57 19.56
CA VAL A 595 -9.21 28.78 19.90
C VAL A 595 -7.78 28.35 20.17
N PHE A 596 -6.84 28.89 19.39
CA PHE A 596 -5.41 28.71 19.66
C PHE A 596 -5.05 29.41 20.97
N PRO A 597 -4.06 28.89 21.73
CA PRO A 597 -3.64 29.51 22.98
C PRO A 597 -2.98 30.87 22.69
N ASN A 598 -2.83 31.70 23.73
CA ASN A 598 -1.98 32.88 23.63
C ASN A 598 -0.54 32.44 23.38
N THR A 599 -0.05 32.67 22.16
CA THR A 599 1.27 32.20 21.76
C THR A 599 2.39 33.07 22.31
N SER A 600 3.54 32.45 22.55
CA SER A 600 4.78 33.03 23.04
C SER A 600 5.95 32.15 22.58
N ASN A 601 7.20 32.55 22.88
CA ASN A 601 8.39 31.77 22.54
C ASN A 601 8.45 30.35 23.16
N SER A 602 7.55 30.01 24.08
CA SER A 602 7.44 28.67 24.67
C SER A 602 6.12 27.96 24.36
N MET A 603 5.26 28.59 23.54
CA MET A 603 3.94 28.09 23.18
C MET A 603 3.80 27.94 21.66
N THR A 604 4.91 27.79 20.93
CA THR A 604 4.89 27.61 19.47
C THR A 604 4.31 26.25 19.06
N ILE A 605 3.86 26.09 17.82
CA ILE A 605 3.44 24.77 17.30
C ILE A 605 4.61 23.78 17.39
N ARG A 606 5.85 24.23 17.13
CA ARG A 606 7.04 23.39 17.26
C ARG A 606 7.21 22.87 18.69
N ASP A 607 7.17 23.76 19.68
CA ASP A 607 7.48 23.41 21.07
C ASP A 607 6.37 22.58 21.72
N VAL A 608 5.11 22.86 21.37
CA VAL A 608 3.95 22.19 21.98
C VAL A 608 3.55 20.95 21.22
N ILE A 609 3.68 20.90 19.89
CA ILE A 609 3.15 19.83 19.04
C ILE A 609 4.28 19.01 18.40
N GLU A 610 5.16 19.61 17.59
CA GLU A 610 6.22 18.86 16.89
C GLU A 610 7.15 18.11 17.86
N SER A 611 7.43 18.70 19.03
CA SER A 611 8.26 18.07 20.07
C SER A 611 7.74 16.72 20.56
N GLN A 612 6.46 16.41 20.35
CA GLN A 612 5.83 15.15 20.73
C GLN A 612 6.13 14.00 19.74
N PHE A 613 6.72 14.28 18.58
CA PHE A 613 6.78 13.31 17.47
C PHE A 613 8.08 12.50 17.40
N ASN A 614 8.85 12.40 18.49
CA ASN A 614 10.09 11.59 18.57
C ASN A 614 11.10 11.80 17.42
N GLY A 615 11.16 13.01 16.87
CA GLY A 615 12.09 13.37 15.79
C GLY A 615 11.44 13.62 14.42
N GLU A 616 10.20 13.17 14.20
CA GLU A 616 9.45 13.49 12.98
C GLU A 616 9.17 14.99 12.86
N LYS A 617 9.03 15.47 11.62
CA LYS A 617 8.95 16.90 11.28
C LYS A 617 7.64 17.26 10.60
N ILE A 618 7.08 18.43 10.97
CA ILE A 618 5.88 18.94 10.31
C ILE A 618 6.29 19.55 8.97
N LYS A 619 5.80 18.96 7.87
CA LYS A 619 6.05 19.44 6.50
C LYS A 619 4.90 20.27 5.95
N LYS A 620 3.68 20.01 6.40
CA LYS A 620 2.49 20.74 5.96
C LYS A 620 1.52 20.94 7.10
N ILE A 621 0.92 22.13 7.17
CA ILE A 621 -0.16 22.43 8.10
C ILE A 621 -1.46 22.64 7.31
N VAL A 622 -2.55 22.08 7.81
CA VAL A 622 -3.91 22.27 7.27
C VAL A 622 -4.79 22.84 8.37
N ILE A 623 -5.35 24.04 8.16
CA ILE A 623 -6.38 24.60 9.01
C ILE A 623 -7.73 24.19 8.40
N ALA A 624 -8.29 23.09 8.88
CA ALA A 624 -9.51 22.50 8.34
C ALA A 624 -10.78 23.16 8.91
N GLY A 625 -10.76 23.52 10.20
CA GLY A 625 -11.88 24.16 10.89
C GLY A 625 -12.24 25.54 10.32
N ASP A 626 -13.54 25.83 10.25
CA ASP A 626 -14.08 27.11 9.78
C ASP A 626 -14.09 28.21 10.87
N ASN A 627 -13.87 27.84 12.14
CA ASN A 627 -13.90 28.75 13.30
C ASN A 627 -12.61 28.75 14.12
N VAL A 628 -11.44 28.66 13.48
CA VAL A 628 -10.14 28.71 14.18
C VAL A 628 -9.78 30.15 14.55
N LYS A 629 -9.75 30.45 15.85
CA LYS A 629 -9.49 31.80 16.37
C LYS A 629 -8.07 31.95 16.90
N LEU A 630 -7.41 33.05 16.53
CA LEU A 630 -6.11 33.44 17.04
C LEU A 630 -6.24 34.66 17.96
N THR A 631 -5.78 34.56 19.21
CA THR A 631 -5.75 35.69 20.16
C THR A 631 -4.44 36.47 20.11
N THR A 632 -3.31 35.78 19.97
CA THR A 632 -1.97 36.36 19.76
C THR A 632 -1.26 35.55 18.68
N GLY A 633 -0.53 36.21 17.77
CA GLY A 633 0.21 35.55 16.67
C GLY A 633 1.70 35.37 16.90
N ASN A 634 2.19 35.65 18.12
CA ASN A 634 3.62 35.63 18.43
C ASN A 634 4.22 34.24 18.23
N SER A 635 5.23 34.14 17.38
CA SER A 635 6.00 32.90 17.18
C SER A 635 5.19 31.65 16.79
N LEU A 636 3.96 31.79 16.28
CA LEU A 636 3.03 30.65 16.09
C LEU A 636 3.65 29.51 15.27
N PHE A 637 4.26 29.83 14.13
CA PHE A 637 4.91 28.90 13.19
C PHE A 637 6.44 28.92 13.28
N ALA A 638 7.00 29.60 14.29
CA ALA A 638 8.44 29.82 14.38
C ALA A 638 9.24 28.51 14.48
N ASN A 639 10.37 28.46 13.77
CA ASN A 639 11.37 27.41 13.74
C ASN A 639 10.86 26.03 13.29
N LEU A 640 9.71 25.98 12.61
CA LEU A 640 9.30 24.82 11.84
C LEU A 640 10.14 24.78 10.54
N ASN A 641 11.40 24.35 10.69
CA ASN A 641 12.40 24.46 9.62
C ASN A 641 12.02 23.70 8.36
N ASP A 642 11.33 22.56 8.51
CA ASP A 642 10.91 21.66 7.42
C ASP A 642 9.50 21.95 6.90
N LEU A 643 8.84 23.03 7.36
CA LEU A 643 7.50 23.39 6.92
C LEU A 643 7.54 23.90 5.47
N GLU A 644 6.95 23.15 4.56
CA GLU A 644 6.92 23.42 3.12
C GLU A 644 5.67 24.21 2.70
N SER A 645 4.52 24.01 3.38
CA SER A 645 3.26 24.68 3.03
C SER A 645 2.25 24.78 4.18
N ILE A 646 1.35 25.77 4.11
CA ILE A 646 0.19 25.92 4.98
C ILE A 646 -1.06 26.13 4.13
N GLU A 647 -2.06 25.27 4.30
CA GLU A 647 -3.37 25.37 3.66
C GLU A 647 -4.45 25.80 4.66
N GLY A 648 -5.44 26.57 4.19
CA GLY A 648 -6.55 27.03 5.03
C GLY A 648 -6.23 28.28 5.87
N LEU A 649 -5.16 29.03 5.56
CA LEU A 649 -4.82 30.26 6.30
C LEU A 649 -5.94 31.30 6.29
N GLU A 650 -6.79 31.31 5.26
CA GLU A 650 -7.99 32.15 5.17
C GLU A 650 -9.05 31.83 6.24
N LYS A 651 -8.99 30.63 6.84
CA LYS A 651 -9.88 30.22 7.93
C LYS A 651 -9.38 30.63 9.31
N LEU A 652 -8.14 31.12 9.41
CA LEU A 652 -7.57 31.60 10.66
C LEU A 652 -8.06 33.02 10.95
N ASN A 653 -8.92 33.18 11.95
CA ASN A 653 -9.44 34.48 12.33
C ASN A 653 -8.42 35.29 13.14
N THR A 654 -7.85 36.32 12.51
CA THR A 654 -6.83 37.21 13.09
C THR A 654 -7.35 38.57 13.58
N ARG A 655 -8.66 38.85 13.50
CA ARG A 655 -9.24 40.19 13.76
C ARG A 655 -8.89 40.78 15.12
N GLY A 656 -8.70 39.94 16.14
CA GLY A 656 -8.37 40.37 17.50
C GLY A 656 -6.87 40.45 17.81
N VAL A 657 -6.00 40.11 16.86
CA VAL A 657 -4.56 39.97 17.11
C VAL A 657 -3.88 41.34 17.16
N THR A 658 -3.16 41.61 18.26
CA THR A 658 -2.40 42.86 18.43
C THR A 658 -0.90 42.73 18.16
N SER A 659 -0.40 41.50 18.04
CA SER A 659 1.03 41.23 17.82
C SER A 659 1.21 39.96 16.98
N MET A 660 2.04 40.07 15.93
CA MET A 660 2.45 38.98 15.03
C MET A 660 3.97 38.82 15.02
N ARG A 661 4.63 39.30 16.08
CA ARG A 661 6.08 39.20 16.27
C ARG A 661 6.57 37.77 16.06
N MET A 662 7.61 37.60 15.25
CA MET A 662 8.27 36.32 15.00
C MET A 662 7.35 35.20 14.46
N MET A 663 6.16 35.51 13.94
CA MET A 663 5.13 34.49 13.63
C MET A 663 5.63 33.35 12.73
N PHE A 664 6.48 33.64 11.74
CA PHE A 664 7.10 32.67 10.84
C PHE A 664 8.61 32.54 11.03
N PHE A 665 9.19 33.14 12.09
CA PHE A 665 10.64 33.21 12.33
C PHE A 665 11.34 31.86 12.08
N GLY A 666 12.26 31.81 11.10
CA GLY A 666 13.08 30.65 10.82
C GLY A 666 12.33 29.46 10.21
N SER A 667 11.22 29.69 9.50
CA SER A 667 10.53 28.68 8.70
C SER A 667 11.27 28.45 7.38
N LYS A 668 12.43 27.78 7.44
CA LYS A 668 13.42 27.78 6.35
C LYS A 668 13.00 27.09 5.05
N SER A 669 12.06 26.14 5.07
CA SER A 669 11.65 25.37 3.88
C SER A 669 10.42 25.93 3.15
N ILE A 670 9.75 26.96 3.67
CA ILE A 670 8.56 27.51 3.03
C ILE A 670 8.95 28.35 1.81
N GLN A 671 8.45 28.00 0.63
CA GLN A 671 8.83 28.68 -0.63
C GLN A 671 7.84 29.77 -1.03
N THR A 672 6.56 29.58 -0.70
CA THR A 672 5.48 30.50 -1.05
C THR A 672 4.57 30.69 0.15
N LEU A 673 4.21 31.93 0.45
CA LEU A 673 3.33 32.25 1.57
C LEU A 673 2.33 33.34 1.17
N ASN A 674 1.04 33.01 1.30
CA ASN A 674 -0.05 33.96 1.07
C ASN A 674 -0.75 34.27 2.40
N VAL A 675 -0.52 35.48 2.91
CA VAL A 675 -1.08 36.01 4.17
C VAL A 675 -1.94 37.24 3.94
N SER A 676 -2.38 37.45 2.69
CA SER A 676 -3.25 38.59 2.31
C SER A 676 -4.60 38.59 3.03
N ASN A 677 -5.07 37.43 3.50
CA ASN A 677 -6.34 37.30 4.22
C ASN A 677 -6.26 37.69 5.71
N PHE A 678 -5.07 38.01 6.24
CA PHE A 678 -4.94 38.41 7.63
C PHE A 678 -5.51 39.82 7.85
N ASP A 679 -6.47 39.92 8.78
CA ASP A 679 -6.88 41.19 9.34
C ASP A 679 -5.78 41.68 10.30
N THR A 680 -4.98 42.64 9.83
CA THR A 680 -3.87 43.24 10.58
C THR A 680 -4.21 44.61 11.18
N SER A 681 -5.48 45.03 11.10
CA SER A 681 -5.91 46.38 11.49
C SER A 681 -5.67 46.72 12.96
N ASN A 682 -5.54 45.72 13.84
CA ASN A 682 -5.26 45.90 15.27
C ASN A 682 -3.79 45.59 15.65
N VAL A 683 -2.95 45.19 14.71
CA VAL A 683 -1.57 44.77 14.97
C VAL A 683 -0.68 45.98 15.24
N VAL A 684 0.10 45.91 16.32
CA VAL A 684 1.01 46.96 16.79
C VAL A 684 2.48 46.55 16.62
N ASP A 685 2.78 45.25 16.66
CA ASP A 685 4.14 44.70 16.57
C ASP A 685 4.20 43.59 15.49
N MET A 686 5.05 43.81 14.48
CA MET A 686 5.37 42.88 13.38
C MET A 686 6.87 42.53 13.35
N SER A 687 7.60 42.80 14.43
CA SER A 687 9.05 42.60 14.49
C SER A 687 9.43 41.15 14.20
N SER A 688 10.45 40.97 13.37
CA SER A 688 11.02 39.68 12.97
C SER A 688 10.02 38.65 12.39
N MET A 689 8.87 39.10 11.86
CA MET A 689 7.78 38.19 11.45
C MET A 689 8.21 37.11 10.46
N PHE A 690 9.06 37.44 9.49
CA PHE A 690 9.61 36.51 8.47
C PHE A 690 11.13 36.37 8.57
N TYR A 691 11.71 36.63 9.75
CA TYR A 691 13.16 36.59 9.92
C TYR A 691 13.71 35.21 9.57
N GLY A 692 14.67 35.15 8.65
CA GLY A 692 15.42 33.95 8.33
C GLY A 692 14.64 32.89 7.54
N ASP A 693 13.51 33.24 6.91
CA ASP A 693 12.75 32.36 6.02
C ASP A 693 13.46 32.26 4.66
N SER A 694 14.65 31.63 4.69
CA SER A 694 15.65 31.75 3.63
C SER A 694 15.23 31.18 2.28
N ASP A 695 14.29 30.22 2.25
CA ASP A 695 13.78 29.64 1.00
C ASP A 695 12.56 30.37 0.42
N LEU A 696 12.03 31.38 1.11
CA LEU A 696 10.85 32.11 0.67
C LEU A 696 11.15 32.88 -0.63
N THR A 697 10.45 32.51 -1.70
CA THR A 697 10.56 33.15 -3.03
C THR A 697 9.41 34.10 -3.32
N THR A 698 8.23 33.81 -2.76
CA THR A 698 6.99 34.56 -3.01
C THR A 698 6.25 34.81 -1.70
N LEU A 699 5.97 36.09 -1.40
CA LEU A 699 5.23 36.53 -0.23
C LEU A 699 4.12 37.50 -0.65
N ASN A 700 2.86 37.18 -0.34
CA ASN A 700 1.71 38.06 -0.62
C ASN A 700 1.13 38.65 0.67
N MET A 701 1.22 39.99 0.80
CA MET A 701 0.74 40.80 1.93
C MET A 701 -0.27 41.88 1.52
N SER A 702 -0.86 41.78 0.32
CA SER A 702 -1.66 42.86 -0.30
C SER A 702 -2.88 43.33 0.49
N GLY A 703 -3.46 42.50 1.37
CA GLY A 703 -4.63 42.84 2.19
C GLY A 703 -4.33 43.52 3.53
N TRP A 704 -3.06 43.81 3.83
CA TRP A 704 -2.68 44.31 5.15
C TRP A 704 -3.03 45.79 5.37
N ASN A 705 -3.42 46.10 6.61
CA ASN A 705 -3.56 47.46 7.13
C ASN A 705 -2.56 47.67 8.28
N THR A 706 -1.49 48.41 8.03
CA THR A 706 -0.39 48.60 8.99
C THR A 706 -0.46 49.92 9.77
N ILE A 707 -1.57 50.68 9.70
CA ILE A 707 -1.69 52.01 10.34
C ILE A 707 -1.38 52.00 11.85
N ASN A 708 -1.65 50.89 12.52
CA ASN A 708 -1.44 50.72 13.95
C ASN A 708 -0.08 50.12 14.33
N VAL A 709 0.74 49.73 13.36
CA VAL A 709 2.06 49.15 13.60
C VAL A 709 3.01 50.22 14.14
N ARG A 710 3.85 49.85 15.11
CA ARG A 710 4.85 50.69 15.76
C ARG A 710 6.26 50.14 15.63
N ASP A 711 6.40 48.82 15.48
CA ASP A 711 7.68 48.13 15.34
C ASP A 711 7.68 47.17 14.13
N MET A 712 8.63 47.37 13.22
CA MET A 712 8.89 46.54 12.03
C MET A 712 10.35 46.06 11.99
N GLN A 713 11.05 46.08 13.13
CA GLN A 713 12.44 45.65 13.22
C GLN A 713 12.62 44.24 12.65
N MET A 714 13.62 44.04 11.79
CA MET A 714 14.00 42.73 11.24
C MET A 714 12.89 41.97 10.49
N MET A 715 11.80 42.65 10.09
CA MET A 715 10.61 41.97 9.58
C MET A 715 10.88 41.05 8.37
N PHE A 716 11.76 41.47 7.45
CA PHE A 716 12.16 40.72 6.25
C PHE A 716 13.64 40.33 6.27
N TYR A 717 14.26 40.29 7.45
CA TYR A 717 15.68 39.98 7.57
C TYR A 717 15.99 38.59 7.00
N GLY A 718 16.96 38.52 6.09
CA GLY A 718 17.52 37.25 5.61
C GLY A 718 16.60 36.44 4.70
N LEU A 719 15.62 37.06 4.03
CA LEU A 719 14.86 36.43 2.95
C LEU A 719 15.72 36.28 1.69
N SER A 720 16.74 35.43 1.76
CA SER A 720 17.83 35.37 0.77
C SER A 720 17.40 35.02 -0.66
N LYS A 721 16.27 34.32 -0.83
CA LYS A 721 15.74 33.90 -2.14
C LYS A 721 14.67 34.82 -2.72
N ILE A 722 14.19 35.81 -1.97
CA ILE A 722 13.14 36.70 -2.48
C ILE A 722 13.68 37.61 -3.59
N GLN A 723 12.95 37.70 -4.70
CA GLN A 723 13.31 38.54 -5.85
C GLN A 723 12.44 39.79 -5.96
N HIS A 724 11.21 39.70 -5.45
CA HIS A 724 10.23 40.79 -5.46
C HIS A 724 9.57 40.86 -4.08
N LEU A 725 9.59 42.05 -3.49
CA LEU A 725 8.95 42.32 -2.21
C LEU A 725 8.08 43.57 -2.36
N ASP A 726 6.76 43.40 -2.25
CA ASP A 726 5.80 44.50 -2.33
C ASP A 726 5.49 45.02 -0.93
N VAL A 727 5.84 46.29 -0.68
CA VAL A 727 5.50 47.03 0.55
C VAL A 727 4.63 48.26 0.25
N SER A 728 4.08 48.38 -0.96
CA SER A 728 3.37 49.58 -1.43
C SER A 728 2.11 49.91 -0.63
N ASN A 729 1.50 48.90 0.00
CA ASN A 729 0.30 49.04 0.83
C ASN A 729 0.59 49.41 2.30
N PHE A 730 1.87 49.56 2.69
CA PHE A 730 2.21 49.80 4.08
C PHE A 730 2.00 51.28 4.44
N ASP A 731 1.16 51.53 5.43
CA ASP A 731 1.14 52.78 6.19
C ASP A 731 2.15 52.65 7.34
N THR A 732 3.28 53.34 7.22
CA THR A 732 4.35 53.32 8.22
C THR A 732 4.40 54.60 9.06
N GLY A 733 3.40 55.47 8.96
CA GLY A 733 3.42 56.79 9.59
C GLY A 733 3.55 56.76 11.10
N ASN A 734 3.27 55.62 11.76
CA ASN A 734 3.42 55.45 13.20
C ASN A 734 4.62 54.56 13.62
N VAL A 735 5.42 54.08 12.68
CA VAL A 735 6.53 53.16 12.97
C VAL A 735 7.73 53.91 13.56
N GLY A 736 8.21 53.47 14.71
CA GLY A 736 9.36 54.05 15.40
C GLY A 736 10.68 53.31 15.16
N ASN A 737 10.62 52.03 14.81
CA ASN A 737 11.79 51.17 14.61
C ASN A 737 11.68 50.40 13.29
N MET A 738 12.64 50.64 12.38
CA MET A 738 12.81 49.94 11.10
C MET A 738 14.23 49.33 10.99
N SER A 739 14.90 49.14 12.12
CA SER A 739 16.26 48.57 12.11
C SER A 739 16.24 47.18 11.47
N ASP A 740 17.22 46.94 10.60
CA ASP A 740 17.44 45.68 9.91
C ASP A 740 16.25 45.17 9.05
N MET A 741 15.28 46.02 8.71
CA MET A 741 14.00 45.60 8.09
C MET A 741 14.19 44.84 6.77
N PHE A 742 15.12 45.30 5.91
CA PHE A 742 15.43 44.70 4.62
C PHE A 742 16.86 44.12 4.56
N THR A 743 17.47 43.80 5.69
CA THR A 743 18.84 43.27 5.70
C THR A 743 18.91 41.89 5.06
N GLY A 744 19.94 41.64 4.25
CA GLY A 744 20.26 40.31 3.74
C GLY A 744 19.28 39.77 2.69
N LEU A 745 18.55 40.65 2.00
CA LEU A 745 17.76 40.29 0.82
C LEU A 745 18.68 40.05 -0.39
N THR A 746 19.47 38.99 -0.35
CA THR A 746 20.60 38.81 -1.26
C THR A 746 20.22 38.69 -2.74
N ASN A 747 18.99 38.28 -3.05
CA ASN A 747 18.51 38.12 -4.43
C ASN A 747 17.65 39.28 -4.95
N ILE A 748 17.40 40.31 -4.13
CA ILE A 748 16.60 41.46 -4.56
C ILE A 748 17.41 42.32 -5.55
N THR A 749 16.80 42.67 -6.67
CA THR A 749 17.41 43.54 -7.70
C THR A 749 16.77 44.92 -7.77
N ASN A 750 15.52 45.04 -7.32
CA ASN A 750 14.77 46.28 -7.21
C ASN A 750 13.93 46.27 -5.91
N LEU A 751 13.90 47.39 -5.21
CA LEU A 751 13.14 47.56 -3.98
C LEU A 751 12.54 48.97 -3.98
N ASP A 752 11.22 49.06 -4.10
CA ASP A 752 10.50 50.32 -3.99
C ASP A 752 10.13 50.58 -2.53
N VAL A 753 10.67 51.67 -1.98
CA VAL A 753 10.40 52.16 -0.62
C VAL A 753 9.85 53.58 -0.62
N THR A 754 9.45 54.09 -1.79
CA THR A 754 9.05 55.50 -1.94
C THR A 754 7.74 55.82 -1.20
N ASN A 755 6.94 54.81 -0.87
CA ASN A 755 5.71 54.94 -0.10
C ASN A 755 5.92 54.95 1.43
N LEU A 756 7.12 54.62 1.93
CA LEU A 756 7.37 54.51 3.37
C LEU A 756 7.48 55.90 4.02
N ASP A 757 6.51 56.25 4.87
CA ASP A 757 6.63 57.40 5.78
C ASP A 757 7.58 57.06 6.93
N THR A 758 8.70 57.78 7.00
CA THR A 758 9.75 57.61 8.01
C THR A 758 9.78 58.74 9.04
N SER A 759 8.80 59.65 9.03
CA SER A 759 8.76 60.86 9.87
C SER A 759 8.72 60.61 11.39
N ASN A 760 8.37 59.38 11.80
CA ASN A 760 8.36 58.92 13.19
C ASN A 760 9.48 57.93 13.54
N VAL A 761 10.30 57.52 12.57
CA VAL A 761 11.37 56.53 12.77
C VAL A 761 12.50 57.14 13.61
N VAL A 762 12.93 56.39 14.63
CA VAL A 762 14.03 56.73 15.55
C VAL A 762 15.26 55.85 15.31
N TYR A 763 15.04 54.60 14.89
CA TYR A 763 16.08 53.61 14.64
C TYR A 763 15.95 53.01 13.23
N MET A 764 17.01 53.14 12.42
CA MET A 764 17.09 52.59 11.05
C MET A 764 18.48 51.99 10.75
N SER A 765 19.17 51.52 11.79
CA SER A 765 20.43 50.81 11.64
C SER A 765 20.26 49.63 10.70
N ARG A 766 21.23 49.40 9.81
CA ARG A 766 21.30 48.21 8.94
C ARG A 766 20.11 48.00 8.01
N MET A 767 19.23 49.00 7.85
CA MET A 767 17.96 48.84 7.13
C MET A 767 18.12 48.25 5.72
N PHE A 768 19.20 48.60 5.01
CA PHE A 768 19.56 48.10 3.68
C PHE A 768 20.94 47.40 3.65
N ASP A 769 21.33 46.78 4.77
CA ASP A 769 22.59 46.02 4.89
C ASP A 769 22.55 44.74 4.03
N SER A 770 23.67 44.45 3.36
CA SER A 770 23.95 43.23 2.61
C SER A 770 22.95 43.00 1.49
N LEU A 771 22.77 44.02 0.64
CA LEU A 771 21.99 43.99 -0.60
C LEU A 771 22.91 43.97 -1.84
N PRO A 772 23.67 42.86 -2.08
CA PRO A 772 24.72 42.82 -3.10
C PRO A 772 24.21 42.85 -4.55
N ASN A 773 22.90 42.69 -4.78
CA ASN A 773 22.30 42.68 -6.11
C ASN A 773 21.46 43.93 -6.43
N LEU A 774 21.24 44.81 -5.46
CA LEU A 774 20.51 46.06 -5.65
C LEU A 774 21.39 47.08 -6.38
N THR A 775 20.88 47.68 -7.46
CA THR A 775 21.64 48.61 -8.32
C THR A 775 21.29 50.08 -8.12
N SER A 776 20.07 50.36 -7.66
CA SER A 776 19.55 51.70 -7.36
C SER A 776 18.56 51.65 -6.21
N LEU A 777 18.44 52.76 -5.48
CA LEU A 777 17.47 52.90 -4.39
C LEU A 777 17.04 54.36 -4.28
N ASP A 778 15.73 54.62 -4.40
CA ASP A 778 15.16 55.97 -4.24
C ASP A 778 14.76 56.21 -2.79
N LEU A 779 15.40 57.20 -2.16
CA LEU A 779 15.19 57.61 -0.77
C LEU A 779 14.75 59.07 -0.65
N SER A 780 14.23 59.66 -1.74
CA SER A 780 13.84 61.07 -1.79
C SER A 780 12.75 61.43 -0.77
N ASN A 781 11.86 60.48 -0.44
CA ASN A 781 10.78 60.66 0.53
C ASN A 781 11.18 60.39 2.00
N PHE A 782 12.43 59.97 2.26
CA PHE A 782 12.85 59.64 3.63
C PHE A 782 13.02 60.90 4.50
N ILE A 783 12.34 60.94 5.66
CA ILE A 783 12.38 62.01 6.64
C ILE A 783 13.15 61.52 7.87
N THR A 784 14.42 61.89 7.97
CA THR A 784 15.33 61.30 8.97
C THR A 784 15.59 62.18 10.20
N GLY A 785 14.92 63.32 10.33
CA GLY A 785 15.19 64.32 11.38
C GLY A 785 14.94 63.86 12.83
N LYS A 786 14.31 62.69 13.06
CA LYS A 786 14.17 62.06 14.37
C LYS A 786 15.12 60.88 14.61
N VAL A 787 15.82 60.44 13.57
CA VAL A 787 16.66 59.26 13.62
C VAL A 787 17.88 59.52 14.49
N THR A 788 18.20 58.55 15.35
CA THR A 788 19.37 58.61 16.24
C THR A 788 20.45 57.59 15.86
N HIS A 789 20.09 56.50 15.18
CA HIS A 789 21.01 55.43 14.79
C HIS A 789 20.74 54.99 13.34
N MET A 790 21.76 55.04 12.49
CA MET A 790 21.75 54.58 11.09
C MET A 790 23.08 53.95 10.68
N HIS A 791 23.81 53.37 11.64
CA HIS A 791 25.06 52.67 11.34
C HIS A 791 24.79 51.50 10.39
N GLN A 792 25.76 51.20 9.53
CA GLN A 792 25.72 50.08 8.58
C GLN A 792 24.51 50.09 7.64
N MET A 793 23.83 51.23 7.46
CA MET A 793 22.57 51.29 6.72
C MET A 793 22.66 50.73 5.30
N PHE A 794 23.80 50.87 4.62
CA PHE A 794 24.07 50.34 3.27
C PHE A 794 25.28 49.41 3.25
N TYR A 795 25.69 48.85 4.39
CA TYR A 795 26.85 47.98 4.51
C TYR A 795 26.78 46.84 3.47
N GLY A 796 27.83 46.61 2.69
CA GLY A 796 27.89 45.50 1.73
C GLY A 796 26.90 45.60 0.55
N ALA A 797 26.33 46.77 0.26
CA ALA A 797 25.52 47.00 -0.94
C ALA A 797 26.43 47.16 -2.18
N THR A 798 27.10 46.06 -2.56
CA THR A 798 28.25 46.07 -3.49
C THR A 798 27.95 46.54 -4.91
N LYS A 799 26.68 46.56 -5.34
CA LYS A 799 26.26 46.97 -6.71
C LYS A 799 25.53 48.31 -6.80
N LEU A 800 25.27 48.98 -5.68
CA LEU A 800 24.71 50.33 -5.72
C LEU A 800 25.73 51.26 -6.36
N LYS A 801 25.32 51.97 -7.42
CA LYS A 801 26.20 52.90 -8.15
C LYS A 801 26.12 54.33 -7.67
N GLU A 802 24.91 54.77 -7.32
CA GLU A 802 24.66 56.14 -6.90
C GLU A 802 23.71 56.13 -5.71
N LEU A 803 23.96 57.02 -4.76
CA LEU A 803 23.05 57.28 -3.64
C LEU A 803 22.89 58.79 -3.44
N ASP A 804 21.65 59.26 -3.61
CA ASP A 804 21.27 60.62 -3.26
C ASP A 804 20.64 60.64 -1.86
N LEU A 805 21.39 61.16 -0.87
CA LEU A 805 20.91 61.32 0.50
C LEU A 805 20.71 62.80 0.86
N SER A 806 20.47 63.66 -0.14
CA SER A 806 20.18 65.08 0.11
C SER A 806 18.92 65.32 0.94
N SER A 807 17.95 64.40 0.96
CA SER A 807 16.78 64.49 1.83
C SER A 807 17.09 64.28 3.32
N PHE A 808 18.27 63.74 3.67
CA PHE A 808 18.56 63.29 5.03
C PHE A 808 18.93 64.46 5.96
N ASP A 809 18.27 64.54 7.12
CA ASP A 809 18.62 65.41 8.23
C ASP A 809 19.26 64.61 9.36
N THR A 810 20.59 64.69 9.46
CA THR A 810 21.38 63.89 10.42
C THR A 810 21.74 64.64 11.70
N ARG A 811 21.14 65.81 11.97
CA ARG A 811 21.45 66.65 13.15
C ARG A 811 21.23 65.95 14.50
N ARG A 812 20.37 64.93 14.54
CA ARG A 812 20.07 64.15 15.76
C ARG A 812 20.75 62.78 15.77
N THR A 813 21.44 62.43 14.70
CA THR A 813 22.07 61.13 14.53
C THR A 813 23.32 61.04 15.38
N LYS A 814 23.40 59.99 16.20
CA LYS A 814 24.53 59.72 17.09
C LYS A 814 25.52 58.74 16.48
N ASN A 815 25.05 57.84 15.61
CA ASN A 815 25.87 56.79 15.04
C ASN A 815 25.54 56.54 13.55
N MET A 816 26.55 56.73 12.70
CA MET A 816 26.61 56.48 11.26
C MET A 816 27.86 55.67 10.89
N ALA A 817 28.41 54.89 11.83
CA ALA A 817 29.57 54.04 11.58
C ALA A 817 29.29 53.05 10.45
N ASP A 818 30.29 52.78 9.63
CA ASP A 818 30.28 51.76 8.57
C ASP A 818 29.10 51.88 7.58
N MET A 819 28.50 53.08 7.46
CA MET A 819 27.25 53.28 6.74
C MET A 819 27.31 52.86 5.27
N PHE A 820 28.46 53.00 4.62
CA PHE A 820 28.71 52.57 3.23
C PHE A 820 29.84 51.54 3.14
N TYR A 821 30.19 50.89 4.24
CA TYR A 821 31.30 49.94 4.26
C TYR A 821 31.11 48.86 3.18
N ASN A 822 32.15 48.61 2.39
CA ASN A 822 32.16 47.66 1.27
C ASN A 822 31.11 47.92 0.17
N CYS A 823 30.70 49.18 -0.03
CA CYS A 823 29.92 49.59 -1.21
C CYS A 823 30.83 49.71 -2.44
N GLN A 824 31.30 48.57 -2.95
CA GLN A 824 32.37 48.51 -3.93
C GLN A 824 32.07 49.26 -5.24
N SER A 825 30.83 49.22 -5.74
CA SER A 825 30.43 49.89 -7.01
C SER A 825 29.92 51.31 -6.84
N LEU A 826 29.90 51.87 -5.64
CA LEU A 826 29.35 53.19 -5.39
C LEU A 826 30.28 54.25 -5.99
N GLU A 827 29.84 54.92 -7.05
CA GLU A 827 30.59 55.93 -7.82
C GLU A 827 30.30 57.34 -7.32
N THR A 828 29.02 57.64 -7.03
CA THR A 828 28.53 58.97 -6.62
C THR A 828 27.72 58.88 -5.33
N LEU A 829 28.05 59.74 -4.36
CA LEU A 829 27.36 59.82 -3.09
C LEU A 829 27.07 61.28 -2.68
N ASN A 830 25.80 61.59 -2.46
CA ASN A 830 25.38 62.93 -2.01
C ASN A 830 25.15 62.99 -0.51
N LEU A 831 26.04 63.68 0.21
CA LEU A 831 26.00 63.91 1.66
C LEU A 831 25.82 65.39 2.01
N SER A 832 25.25 66.19 1.11
CA SER A 832 25.19 67.66 1.21
C SER A 832 24.52 68.18 2.49
N ASN A 833 23.59 67.43 3.08
CA ASN A 833 22.90 67.80 4.32
C ASN A 833 23.42 67.06 5.57
N PHE A 834 24.50 66.29 5.45
CA PHE A 834 25.03 65.53 6.58
C PHE A 834 25.72 66.43 7.61
N VAL A 835 25.45 66.16 8.90
CA VAL A 835 26.11 66.75 10.07
C VAL A 835 26.88 65.65 10.78
N MET A 836 28.21 65.73 10.71
CA MET A 836 29.11 64.65 11.17
C MET A 836 29.86 64.99 12.47
N ARG A 837 29.64 66.18 13.03
CA ARG A 837 30.31 66.61 14.27
C ARG A 837 29.68 65.94 15.49
N ASN A 838 30.49 65.39 16.38
CA ASN A 838 30.03 64.62 17.55
C ASN A 838 29.17 63.39 17.18
N THR A 839 29.39 62.84 15.99
CA THR A 839 28.69 61.64 15.48
C THR A 839 29.71 60.55 15.22
N ILE A 840 29.40 59.30 15.58
CA ILE A 840 30.27 58.16 15.28
C ILE A 840 30.22 57.89 13.78
N ILE A 841 31.35 58.03 13.07
CA ILE A 841 31.46 57.87 11.61
C ILE A 841 32.61 56.94 11.19
N GLY A 842 33.16 56.16 12.12
CA GLY A 842 34.27 55.25 11.82
C GLY A 842 33.93 54.27 10.69
N GLY A 843 34.91 53.98 9.83
CA GLY A 843 34.77 53.01 8.73
C GLY A 843 33.75 53.38 7.64
N MET A 844 33.21 54.59 7.65
CA MET A 844 32.09 55.01 6.80
C MET A 844 32.26 54.70 5.30
N PHE A 845 33.47 54.84 4.74
CA PHE A 845 33.76 54.57 3.33
C PHE A 845 34.76 53.43 3.08
N HIS A 846 35.07 52.63 4.10
CA HIS A 846 36.03 51.55 3.94
C HIS A 846 35.52 50.55 2.89
N GLY A 847 36.35 50.13 1.94
CA GLY A 847 35.94 49.24 0.84
C GLY A 847 35.06 49.89 -0.26
N CYS A 848 34.85 51.21 -0.24
CA CYS A 848 34.19 51.95 -1.33
C CYS A 848 35.16 52.20 -2.50
N SER A 849 35.62 51.13 -3.15
CA SER A 849 36.70 51.20 -4.15
C SER A 849 36.33 51.96 -5.42
N SER A 850 35.05 52.12 -5.76
CA SER A 850 34.63 52.88 -6.96
C SER A 850 34.30 54.35 -6.69
N LEU A 851 34.33 54.79 -5.43
CA LEU A 851 33.84 56.12 -5.05
C LEU A 851 34.75 57.23 -5.58
N ASP A 852 34.20 57.97 -6.54
CA ASP A 852 34.88 59.02 -7.28
C ASP A 852 34.26 60.40 -7.07
N THR A 853 32.97 60.47 -6.72
CA THR A 853 32.25 61.73 -6.52
C THR A 853 31.56 61.78 -5.17
N LEU A 854 31.86 62.83 -4.41
CA LEU A 854 31.22 63.15 -3.13
C LEU A 854 30.63 64.56 -3.17
N VAL A 855 29.35 64.69 -2.83
CA VAL A 855 28.72 66.00 -2.64
C VAL A 855 28.68 66.30 -1.14
N LEU A 856 29.38 67.34 -0.70
CA LEU A 856 29.59 67.62 0.73
C LEU A 856 29.05 68.98 1.14
N GLY A 857 28.54 69.05 2.38
CA GLY A 857 27.94 70.24 2.97
C GLY A 857 28.77 70.90 4.05
N LYS A 858 28.27 72.03 4.57
CA LYS A 858 28.93 72.77 5.67
C LYS A 858 29.00 71.98 6.99
N GLY A 859 28.10 71.01 7.15
CA GLY A 859 28.03 70.13 8.32
C GLY A 859 28.95 68.90 8.23
N SER A 860 29.46 68.59 7.05
CA SER A 860 30.29 67.41 6.80
C SER A 860 31.68 67.61 7.38
N LEU A 861 32.15 66.63 8.16
CA LEU A 861 33.47 66.59 8.78
C LEU A 861 33.99 65.17 8.61
N LEU A 862 34.94 64.97 7.69
CA LEU A 862 35.43 63.65 7.31
C LEU A 862 36.56 63.13 8.20
N HIS A 863 36.99 63.91 9.20
CA HIS A 863 38.02 63.51 10.15
C HIS A 863 37.78 64.17 11.52
N GLU A 864 37.77 63.35 12.57
CA GLU A 864 37.69 63.77 13.97
C GLU A 864 38.60 62.86 14.81
N LYS A 865 39.25 63.38 15.86
CA LYS A 865 40.32 62.67 16.61
C LYS A 865 39.95 61.28 17.13
N ASN A 866 38.66 60.99 17.26
CA ASN A 866 38.16 59.78 17.90
C ASN A 866 37.70 58.71 16.91
N TRP A 867 37.65 58.98 15.60
CA TRP A 867 37.08 58.06 14.61
C TRP A 867 37.95 57.96 13.36
N ASN A 868 38.23 56.74 12.91
CA ASN A 868 38.99 56.48 11.70
C ASN A 868 38.04 56.41 10.50
N VAL A 869 38.03 57.46 9.67
CA VAL A 869 37.34 57.46 8.38
C VAL A 869 38.37 57.08 7.33
N GLU A 870 38.12 55.99 6.61
CA GLU A 870 39.02 55.49 5.59
C GLU A 870 38.32 55.50 4.24
N LEU A 871 39.03 55.97 3.21
CA LEU A 871 38.66 55.87 1.81
C LEU A 871 39.90 55.43 1.04
N GLU A 872 39.75 54.44 0.16
CA GLU A 872 40.88 53.86 -0.57
C GLU A 872 41.53 54.89 -1.51
N SER A 873 42.87 54.91 -1.54
CA SER A 873 43.62 55.69 -2.52
C SER A 873 43.56 55.04 -3.91
N LYS A 874 43.51 55.86 -4.96
CA LYS A 874 43.59 55.41 -6.36
C LYS A 874 44.83 56.01 -7.03
N THR A 875 45.93 55.28 -6.99
CA THR A 875 47.24 55.71 -7.55
C THR A 875 47.56 55.09 -8.91
N GLU A 876 46.70 54.21 -9.42
CA GLU A 876 46.86 53.60 -10.74
C GLU A 876 46.12 54.39 -11.82
N LEU A 877 46.64 54.38 -13.05
CA LEU A 877 45.99 55.02 -14.20
C LEU A 877 44.54 54.52 -14.37
N PRO A 878 43.57 55.43 -14.63
CA PRO A 878 43.74 56.82 -15.00
C PRO A 878 43.74 57.81 -13.81
N TYR A 879 43.90 57.40 -12.55
CA TYR A 879 43.75 58.30 -11.40
C TYR A 879 45.09 58.84 -10.89
N SER A 880 45.09 60.08 -10.40
CA SER A 880 46.24 60.73 -9.73
C SER A 880 46.23 60.62 -8.20
N ASP A 881 45.16 60.06 -7.63
CA ASP A 881 44.73 60.14 -6.23
C ASP A 881 44.29 61.54 -5.73
N ALA A 882 44.41 62.59 -6.54
CA ALA A 882 44.00 63.94 -6.18
C ALA A 882 42.47 64.14 -6.28
N TRP A 883 41.94 65.10 -5.53
CA TRP A 883 40.53 65.47 -5.50
C TRP A 883 40.33 66.92 -5.95
N MET A 884 39.51 67.11 -6.98
CA MET A 884 39.09 68.40 -7.49
C MET A 884 37.90 68.92 -6.68
N GLY A 885 37.93 70.21 -6.33
CA GLY A 885 36.82 70.87 -5.65
C GLY A 885 35.75 71.44 -6.60
N PRO A 886 34.78 72.20 -6.05
CA PRO A 886 33.63 72.70 -6.81
C PRO A 886 33.96 73.69 -7.96
N ASP A 887 35.18 74.23 -7.98
CA ASP A 887 35.71 75.12 -9.03
C ASP A 887 36.55 74.38 -10.07
N ASN A 888 36.52 73.04 -10.08
CA ASN A 888 37.34 72.15 -10.93
C ASN A 888 38.86 72.33 -10.76
N THR A 889 39.31 72.81 -9.59
CA THR A 889 40.74 72.87 -9.24
C THR A 889 41.13 71.80 -8.23
N ILE A 890 42.37 71.30 -8.29
CA ILE A 890 42.90 70.34 -7.31
C ILE A 890 42.94 71.02 -5.93
N MET A 891 42.14 70.52 -4.99
CA MET A 891 42.03 71.05 -3.63
C MET A 891 42.79 70.19 -2.62
N HIS A 892 42.91 68.89 -2.89
CA HIS A 892 43.65 67.93 -2.08
C HIS A 892 44.46 67.03 -3.02
N SER A 893 45.76 66.89 -2.81
CA SER A 893 46.67 66.15 -3.69
C SER A 893 46.66 64.64 -3.47
N SER A 894 45.92 64.14 -2.47
CA SER A 894 45.73 62.71 -2.21
C SER A 894 44.42 62.45 -1.46
N THR A 895 43.94 61.20 -1.49
CA THR A 895 42.76 60.79 -0.73
C THR A 895 42.95 60.94 0.77
N SER A 896 44.14 60.62 1.29
CA SER A 896 44.49 60.83 2.70
C SER A 896 44.41 62.31 3.10
N GLN A 897 44.87 63.24 2.25
CA GLN A 897 44.74 64.68 2.50
C GLN A 897 43.29 65.16 2.40
N PHE A 898 42.48 64.57 1.52
CA PHE A 898 41.07 64.90 1.39
C PHE A 898 40.29 64.51 2.64
N ILE A 899 40.37 63.24 3.06
CA ILE A 899 39.68 62.73 4.25
C ILE A 899 40.18 63.44 5.52
N GLY A 900 41.49 63.58 5.70
CA GLY A 900 42.08 64.24 6.87
C GLY A 900 41.89 65.77 6.91
N GLY A 901 41.64 66.40 5.75
CA GLY A 901 41.64 67.86 5.60
C GLY A 901 40.29 68.51 5.38
N TYR A 902 39.26 67.79 4.92
CA TYR A 902 37.94 68.36 4.68
C TYR A 902 37.22 68.69 6.00
N ASN A 903 36.83 69.96 6.17
CA ASN A 903 36.27 70.49 7.42
C ASN A 903 34.92 71.25 7.27
N GLY A 904 34.32 71.21 6.07
CA GLY A 904 33.03 71.86 5.75
C GLY A 904 33.13 73.33 5.31
N THR A 905 34.33 73.91 5.18
CA THR A 905 34.49 75.34 4.80
C THR A 905 34.16 75.66 3.34
N LYS A 906 34.29 74.67 2.44
CA LYS A 906 33.95 74.78 1.02
C LYS A 906 32.96 73.64 0.64
N PRO A 907 31.65 73.85 0.78
CA PRO A 907 30.66 72.86 0.35
C PRO A 907 30.57 72.79 -1.18
N GLY A 908 30.17 71.64 -1.71
CA GLY A 908 29.97 71.42 -3.14
C GLY A 908 30.38 70.01 -3.58
N ILE A 909 30.58 69.85 -4.89
CA ILE A 909 30.94 68.57 -5.52
C ILE A 909 32.46 68.41 -5.50
N TYR A 910 32.92 67.25 -5.03
CA TYR A 910 34.31 66.82 -5.05
C TYR A 910 34.45 65.57 -5.92
N THR A 911 35.34 65.62 -6.91
CA THR A 911 35.53 64.51 -7.86
C THR A 911 37.01 64.14 -7.94
N ARG A 912 37.32 62.84 -7.99
CA ARG A 912 38.71 62.38 -8.22
C ARG A 912 39.23 62.85 -9.59
N GLU A 913 40.47 63.31 -9.60
CA GLU A 913 41.16 63.69 -10.83
C GLU A 913 41.50 62.43 -11.66
N ARG A 914 41.18 62.52 -12.96
CA ARG A 914 41.58 61.53 -13.97
C ARG A 914 42.60 62.15 -14.92
N ILE A 915 43.75 61.50 -15.05
CA ILE A 915 44.83 61.82 -15.99
C ILE A 915 44.62 60.97 -17.26
N ASN A 916 44.75 61.61 -18.43
CA ASN A 916 44.70 60.97 -19.74
C ASN A 916 46.01 60.30 -20.13
#